data_AF-A0A2K1XMW5-F1
#
_entry.id   AF-A0A2K1XMW5-F1
#
_cell.length_a   1.000
_cell.length_b   1.000
_cell.length_c   1.000
_cell.angle_alpha   90.00
_cell.angle_beta   90.00
_cell.angle_gamma   90.00
#
_symmetry.space_group_name_H-M   'P 1'
#
loop_
_entity.id
_entity.type
_entity.pdbx_description
1 polymer ?
#
loop_
_entity_poly.entity_id
_entity_poly.type
_entity_poly.pdbx_seq_one_letter_code
_entity_poly.pdbx_strand_id
1 'polypeptide(L)'
;MGKQKQQIISRFFAPKSKPTSTSPSPSPPQTAPSSSSSPKITTTVAFSPSKRNLLSTRITSTPKRPKLSPHTQNPLPSLHKKFVDKLLEPQTPQTPQPQNTQNTQKFTPLEQQVVDLKQRYPDVLLMIEVGYKFRFFGEDAEIAARVLGIYAHKDHNFMTASVPTFRLNVHVRRLVSEGYKVGVVKQTETAAIKAHGENKSGPFCRGLSALYTKATLEAAENVGGEEEECGGESNYLCCVVEKGLDCGVEGGVFDVRVGVVAVEISTGDVVYGEFNDGFMRSGLEAFVLSLAPAELLLGDPLSKQTEKLLLAYSGPSSNVRVERVSRDCFSDGGALADVMSLYENMIEDNLGDNEKQMTDAKEQGSCHLAIEGVIKMPDLAVEALALTVRHLKQFGFDRMLCLGASFRPFSSNMEMNLSANTLQQLEVLRNNSDGSESGSLLHIMNHTLTIYGSRLLRHWVTHPLCDRNMISARLDAVSEIAECMGFSKDSQRVSELDEDDSEVAIVQPDLYYLLSAVLTALGRSPDIERGITRIFHRTATASEFIAVFQAILAAGKQLKRLCIQEEHNYDGVGSKTVKSVLLKRLILAASSSSVVGNAAKLLSTLNKEAAEQGDLTNLIIISDDQFPEVARAREAVQFAKEKLDSLIGLYRKQLQMRNLEFMSVSGTTHLIELPLDFKVPLNWVKVNSTKKMIRYHPPEVLTALDQLLLANEELMIVSRAAWDSFLRGFGIYYAEFRGAVQALATLDCLFSFATLLKNKNYVRPMFVDDSEPLQINICSGRHPVLETILQDNFVPNDTNLCADKEYCQIVTGPNMGGKSCYIRQVALIALMAQHCQQNCMC
;
A
#
# COMPACT_ATOMS: atom_id res chain seq x y z
N MET A 1 18.64 42.69 -26.58
CA MET A 1 17.67 41.89 -27.37
C MET A 1 18.43 40.88 -28.21
N GLY A 2 17.88 39.68 -28.44
CA GLY A 2 18.48 38.65 -29.30
C GLY A 2 17.87 37.28 -28.99
N LYS A 3 17.13 36.69 -29.93
CA LYS A 3 16.35 35.46 -29.69
C LYS A 3 17.25 34.21 -29.74
N GLN A 4 17.23 33.39 -28.69
CA GLN A 4 17.68 32.00 -28.79
C GLN A 4 16.60 31.12 -29.43
N LYS A 5 17.03 30.02 -30.06
CA LYS A 5 16.16 29.04 -30.74
C LYS A 5 16.13 27.75 -29.91
N GLN A 6 14.95 27.30 -29.52
CA GLN A 6 14.74 25.88 -29.24
C GLN A 6 14.47 25.15 -30.57
N GLN A 7 15.01 23.95 -30.75
CA GLN A 7 14.67 23.06 -31.86
C GLN A 7 13.98 21.82 -31.30
N ILE A 8 12.76 21.57 -31.76
CA ILE A 8 11.99 20.36 -31.48
C ILE A 8 11.99 19.53 -32.76
N ILE A 9 12.41 18.26 -32.67
CA ILE A 9 12.23 17.27 -33.74
C ILE A 9 11.72 15.96 -33.12
N SER A 10 10.41 15.73 -33.25
CA SER A 10 9.74 14.47 -32.88
C SER A 10 8.66 14.16 -33.91
N ARG A 11 8.91 13.20 -34.81
CA ARG A 11 7.96 12.61 -35.78
C ARG A 11 8.37 11.17 -36.12
N PHE A 12 7.44 10.41 -36.72
CA PHE A 12 7.37 8.94 -36.84
C PHE A 12 6.76 8.29 -35.57
N PHE A 13 5.55 7.68 -35.58
CA PHE A 13 4.54 7.48 -36.63
C PHE A 13 3.10 7.63 -36.06
N ALA A 14 2.17 8.18 -36.85
CA ALA A 14 0.71 7.96 -36.76
C ALA A 14 0.02 8.45 -38.06
N PRO A 15 -1.09 7.83 -38.52
CA PRO A 15 -1.74 8.16 -39.80
C PRO A 15 -2.73 9.34 -39.73
N LYS A 16 -3.16 9.83 -40.90
CA LYS A 16 -4.00 11.03 -41.06
C LYS A 16 -5.49 10.69 -41.11
N SER A 17 -6.32 11.47 -40.42
CA SER A 17 -7.73 11.69 -40.79
C SER A 17 -7.88 12.99 -41.60
N LYS A 18 -9.01 13.17 -42.30
CA LYS A 18 -9.41 14.44 -42.96
C LYS A 18 -10.93 14.68 -42.77
N PRO A 19 -11.41 15.94 -42.86
CA PRO A 19 -12.64 16.37 -42.17
C PRO A 19 -13.90 16.41 -43.05
N THR A 20 -14.98 16.82 -42.40
CA THR A 20 -16.41 16.84 -42.78
C THR A 20 -16.84 18.00 -43.70
N SER A 21 -18.05 17.87 -44.26
CA SER A 21 -18.92 18.96 -44.73
C SER A 21 -20.41 18.56 -44.55
N THR A 22 -21.36 19.50 -44.70
CA THR A 22 -22.66 19.47 -43.98
C THR A 22 -23.94 19.52 -44.84
N SER A 23 -24.91 18.62 -44.54
CA SER A 23 -26.39 18.83 -44.51
C SER A 23 -27.16 19.20 -45.81
N PRO A 24 -28.52 19.13 -45.87
CA PRO A 24 -29.53 18.68 -44.87
C PRO A 24 -30.56 17.61 -45.38
N SER A 25 -31.63 17.41 -44.57
CA SER A 25 -32.85 16.55 -44.63
C SER A 25 -33.75 16.64 -45.90
N PRO A 26 -34.80 15.78 -46.13
CA PRO A 26 -35.59 14.98 -45.17
C PRO A 26 -35.96 13.51 -45.57
N SER A 27 -36.98 12.93 -44.92
CA SER A 27 -37.45 11.51 -44.91
C SER A 27 -38.94 11.39 -45.33
N PRO A 28 -39.68 10.25 -45.16
CA PRO A 28 -39.40 8.80 -45.06
C PRO A 28 -40.23 8.01 -46.14
N PRO A 29 -40.93 6.87 -45.88
CA PRO A 29 -40.54 5.51 -45.43
C PRO A 29 -40.82 4.40 -46.49
N GLN A 30 -40.46 3.12 -46.22
CA GLN A 30 -41.39 1.95 -46.16
C GLN A 30 -40.72 0.54 -46.20
N THR A 31 -41.42 -0.43 -45.58
CA THR A 31 -41.46 -1.89 -45.82
C THR A 31 -40.19 -2.78 -45.78
N ALA A 32 -40.27 -3.80 -44.92
CA ALA A 32 -39.60 -5.11 -45.01
C ALA A 32 -40.40 -6.07 -45.95
N PRO A 33 -40.11 -7.38 -46.16
CA PRO A 33 -39.14 -8.22 -45.45
C PRO A 33 -38.35 -9.30 -46.26
N SER A 34 -37.52 -10.03 -45.50
CA SER A 34 -37.23 -11.48 -45.57
C SER A 34 -36.33 -12.13 -46.65
N SER A 35 -35.47 -13.02 -46.12
CA SER A 35 -35.17 -14.40 -46.60
C SER A 35 -33.93 -14.69 -47.47
N SER A 36 -33.50 -15.96 -47.35
CA SER A 36 -32.61 -16.74 -48.23
C SER A 36 -31.06 -16.66 -48.08
N SER A 37 -30.52 -17.75 -47.54
CA SER A 37 -29.36 -18.53 -48.05
C SER A 37 -28.03 -17.87 -48.47
N SER A 38 -26.97 -18.16 -47.68
CA SER A 38 -25.65 -18.70 -48.08
C SER A 38 -24.96 -18.30 -49.40
N PRO A 39 -23.63 -18.09 -49.33
CA PRO A 39 -22.69 -18.54 -50.36
C PRO A 39 -21.76 -19.67 -49.88
N LYS A 40 -21.21 -20.44 -50.82
CA LYS A 40 -20.16 -21.45 -50.61
C LYS A 40 -18.81 -20.93 -51.14
N ILE A 41 -17.72 -21.18 -50.39
CA ILE A 41 -16.34 -21.50 -50.87
C ILE A 41 -15.66 -20.38 -51.72
N THR A 42 -14.39 -20.01 -51.48
CA THR A 42 -13.18 -20.47 -52.23
C THR A 42 -12.01 -19.56 -51.77
N THR A 43 -10.79 -19.95 -51.37
CA THR A 43 -10.08 -21.21 -51.01
C THR A 43 -8.82 -20.84 -50.18
N THR A 44 -8.08 -21.83 -49.64
CA THR A 44 -6.60 -21.83 -49.39
C THR A 44 -5.97 -20.83 -48.39
N VAL A 45 -5.05 -21.16 -47.47
CA VAL A 45 -4.34 -22.42 -47.11
C VAL A 45 -4.18 -22.49 -45.58
N ALA A 46 -4.26 -23.68 -44.96
CA ALA A 46 -3.72 -23.94 -43.61
C ALA A 46 -3.26 -25.40 -43.48
N PHE A 47 -2.16 -25.64 -42.74
CA PHE A 47 -1.61 -26.98 -42.49
C PHE A 47 -2.26 -27.67 -41.27
N SER A 48 -2.25 -29.01 -41.24
CA SER A 48 -2.85 -29.82 -40.18
C SER A 48 -1.85 -30.78 -39.52
N PRO A 49 -1.99 -31.07 -38.22
CA PRO A 49 -1.49 -32.29 -37.58
C PRO A 49 -2.64 -33.28 -37.29
N SER A 50 -2.50 -34.55 -37.68
CA SER A 50 -3.55 -35.56 -37.54
C SER A 50 -3.18 -36.69 -36.58
N LYS A 51 -4.13 -37.08 -35.70
CA LYS A 51 -4.04 -38.28 -34.86
C LYS A 51 -4.15 -39.56 -35.69
N ARG A 52 -3.65 -40.68 -35.16
CA ARG A 52 -4.09 -42.04 -35.51
C ARG A 52 -4.87 -42.65 -34.33
N ASN A 53 -5.87 -43.48 -34.65
CA ASN A 53 -6.74 -44.13 -33.66
C ASN A 53 -6.48 -45.64 -33.57
N LEU A 54 -6.64 -46.14 -32.34
CA LEU A 54 -7.27 -47.40 -31.91
C LEU A 54 -7.47 -48.55 -32.92
N LEU A 55 -7.10 -49.75 -32.49
CA LEU A 55 -7.95 -50.95 -32.57
C LEU A 55 -7.67 -51.86 -31.35
N SER A 56 -8.51 -52.86 -31.09
CA SER A 56 -8.67 -53.51 -29.78
C SER A 56 -8.46 -55.03 -29.78
N THR A 57 -8.18 -55.62 -28.59
CA THR A 57 -8.88 -56.80 -28.00
C THR A 57 -8.19 -57.29 -26.70
N ARG A 58 -8.93 -58.04 -25.86
CA ARG A 58 -8.42 -58.79 -24.69
C ARG A 58 -8.60 -60.29 -24.93
N ILE A 59 -7.58 -61.12 -24.70
CA ILE A 59 -7.72 -62.56 -24.38
C ILE A 59 -6.67 -62.93 -23.31
N THR A 60 -7.02 -63.86 -22.41
CA THR A 60 -6.22 -64.34 -21.27
C THR A 60 -5.66 -65.75 -21.50
N SER A 61 -4.42 -66.03 -21.07
CA SER A 61 -3.97 -67.39 -20.71
C SER A 61 -2.63 -67.42 -19.96
N THR A 62 -2.41 -68.47 -19.16
CA THR A 62 -1.19 -68.84 -18.43
C THR A 62 -1.09 -70.38 -18.42
N PRO A 63 -0.07 -71.04 -17.83
CA PRO A 63 1.38 -70.81 -17.90
C PRO A 63 2.17 -72.09 -18.31
N LYS A 64 3.39 -71.98 -18.88
CA LYS A 64 4.36 -73.10 -18.93
C LYS A 64 5.84 -72.66 -18.78
N ARG A 65 6.59 -73.45 -18.01
CA ARG A 65 8.07 -73.61 -17.96
C ARG A 65 8.39 -75.10 -18.34
N PRO A 66 9.63 -75.63 -18.36
CA PRO A 66 10.98 -75.04 -18.21
C PRO A 66 12.01 -75.48 -19.30
N LYS A 67 13.25 -74.92 -19.30
CA LYS A 67 14.54 -75.67 -19.17
C LYS A 67 15.76 -74.70 -19.17
N LEU A 68 16.97 -75.21 -18.90
CA LEU A 68 18.14 -74.44 -18.41
C LEU A 68 19.31 -74.28 -19.41
N SER A 69 19.92 -73.08 -19.41
CA SER A 69 21.38 -72.79 -19.34
C SER A 69 22.35 -73.25 -20.47
N PRO A 70 23.61 -72.74 -20.55
CA PRO A 70 24.24 -71.61 -19.83
C PRO A 70 24.89 -70.53 -20.75
N HIS A 71 25.64 -69.62 -20.13
CA HIS A 71 26.70 -68.72 -20.65
C HIS A 71 26.42 -67.23 -20.99
N THR A 72 27.26 -66.41 -20.33
CA THR A 72 27.82 -65.08 -20.69
C THR A 72 26.96 -63.80 -20.68
N GLN A 73 27.50 -62.86 -19.87
CA GLN A 73 27.45 -61.39 -19.99
C GLN A 73 26.13 -60.66 -19.63
N ASN A 74 26.20 -59.88 -18.55
CA ASN A 74 25.15 -58.95 -18.12
C ASN A 74 25.11 -57.70 -19.02
N PRO A 75 23.96 -57.33 -19.60
CA PRO A 75 23.72 -55.97 -20.08
C PRO A 75 23.53 -54.99 -18.91
N LEU A 76 23.80 -53.70 -19.14
CA LEU A 76 23.57 -52.64 -18.15
C LEU A 76 22.08 -52.51 -17.79
N PRO A 77 21.73 -52.08 -16.55
CA PRO A 77 20.36 -51.73 -16.21
C PRO A 77 19.85 -50.57 -17.08
N SER A 78 18.65 -50.72 -17.63
CA SER A 78 18.09 -49.77 -18.59
C SER A 78 17.77 -48.41 -17.97
N LEU A 79 17.85 -47.35 -18.79
CA LEU A 79 17.52 -45.97 -18.41
C LEU A 79 16.15 -45.84 -17.72
N HIS A 80 15.18 -46.66 -18.12
CA HIS A 80 13.84 -46.66 -17.56
C HIS A 80 13.81 -46.99 -16.06
N LYS A 81 14.74 -47.82 -15.54
CA LYS A 81 14.78 -48.11 -14.11
C LYS A 81 15.27 -46.89 -13.32
N LYS A 82 16.40 -46.31 -13.73
CA LYS A 82 16.92 -45.04 -13.17
C LYS A 82 15.91 -43.89 -13.23
N PHE A 83 15.04 -43.87 -14.24
CA PHE A 83 13.99 -42.86 -14.37
C PHE A 83 12.82 -43.07 -13.40
N VAL A 84 12.46 -44.32 -13.10
CA VAL A 84 11.41 -44.67 -12.12
C VAL A 84 11.93 -44.49 -10.69
N ASP A 85 13.16 -44.93 -10.40
CA ASP A 85 13.78 -44.77 -9.08
C ASP A 85 13.84 -43.27 -8.70
N LYS A 86 14.26 -42.40 -9.64
CA LYS A 86 14.31 -40.93 -9.47
C LYS A 86 12.92 -40.24 -9.41
N LEU A 87 11.83 -40.96 -9.67
CA LEU A 87 10.46 -40.45 -9.59
C LEU A 87 9.77 -40.80 -8.26
N LEU A 88 10.43 -41.59 -7.40
CA LEU A 88 9.87 -42.12 -6.16
C LEU A 88 10.71 -41.77 -4.91
N GLU A 89 11.84 -41.08 -5.07
CA GLU A 89 12.61 -40.51 -3.96
C GLU A 89 11.89 -39.27 -3.39
N PRO A 90 11.53 -39.24 -2.09
CA PRO A 90 10.98 -38.05 -1.47
C PRO A 90 12.05 -36.96 -1.36
N GLN A 91 11.70 -35.73 -1.72
CA GLN A 91 12.59 -34.56 -1.66
C GLN A 91 12.83 -34.15 -0.19
N THR A 92 13.81 -34.76 0.46
CA THR A 92 14.41 -34.16 1.67
C THR A 92 15.35 -33.03 1.26
N PRO A 93 15.33 -31.86 1.92
CA PRO A 93 16.26 -30.78 1.65
C PRO A 93 17.67 -31.18 2.11
N GLN A 94 18.47 -31.73 1.20
CA GLN A 94 19.87 -32.04 1.49
C GLN A 94 20.68 -30.75 1.51
N THR A 95 21.11 -30.33 2.70
CA THR A 95 22.14 -29.31 2.87
C THR A 95 23.38 -29.72 2.05
N PRO A 96 23.90 -28.86 1.15
CA PRO A 96 25.01 -29.23 0.30
C PRO A 96 26.29 -29.43 1.14
N GLN A 97 26.68 -30.68 1.37
CA GLN A 97 27.99 -30.99 1.93
C GLN A 97 29.08 -30.47 0.97
N PRO A 98 30.15 -29.85 1.48
CA PRO A 98 31.18 -29.22 0.64
C PRO A 98 32.01 -30.28 -0.10
N GLN A 99 31.59 -30.61 -1.33
CA GLN A 99 32.43 -31.38 -2.25
C GLN A 99 33.64 -30.53 -2.62
N ASN A 100 34.81 -30.93 -2.12
CA ASN A 100 36.01 -30.11 -2.10
C ASN A 100 36.77 -30.13 -3.44
N THR A 101 36.06 -29.83 -4.55
CA THR A 101 36.68 -29.49 -5.83
C THR A 101 37.08 -28.02 -5.82
N GLN A 102 38.36 -27.74 -5.54
CA GLN A 102 38.93 -26.39 -5.55
C GLN A 102 39.04 -25.81 -6.97
N ASN A 103 37.91 -25.47 -7.57
CA ASN A 103 37.86 -24.47 -8.64
C ASN A 103 38.07 -23.08 -8.00
N THR A 104 39.33 -22.68 -7.82
CA THR A 104 39.68 -21.32 -7.38
C THR A 104 39.44 -20.31 -8.51
N GLN A 105 38.18 -20.10 -8.86
CA GLN A 105 37.76 -18.96 -9.67
C GLN A 105 38.13 -17.68 -8.92
N LYS A 106 38.97 -16.85 -9.52
CA LYS A 106 39.35 -15.56 -8.94
C LYS A 106 38.23 -14.57 -9.18
N PHE A 107 37.35 -14.42 -8.19
CA PHE A 107 36.37 -13.35 -8.16
C PHE A 107 37.07 -11.98 -8.11
N THR A 108 36.50 -11.01 -8.81
CA THR A 108 36.83 -9.59 -8.63
C THR A 108 36.38 -9.11 -7.24
N PRO A 109 36.93 -8.00 -6.71
CA PRO A 109 36.50 -7.46 -5.41
C PRO A 109 35.01 -7.11 -5.33
N LEU A 110 34.36 -6.82 -6.45
CA LEU A 110 32.91 -6.64 -6.53
C LEU A 110 32.18 -8.00 -6.48
N GLU A 111 32.60 -8.98 -7.28
CA GLU A 111 31.99 -10.32 -7.26
C GLU A 111 32.09 -10.98 -5.88
N GLN A 112 33.18 -10.77 -5.14
CA GLN A 112 33.30 -11.26 -3.75
C GLN A 112 32.24 -10.60 -2.85
N GLN A 113 32.06 -9.27 -2.90
CA GLN A 113 30.97 -8.60 -2.17
C GLN A 113 29.58 -9.15 -2.54
N VAL A 114 29.35 -9.49 -3.82
CA VAL A 114 28.08 -10.09 -4.28
C VAL A 114 27.87 -11.47 -3.66
N VAL A 115 28.91 -12.33 -3.63
CA VAL A 115 28.86 -13.65 -2.99
C VAL A 115 28.61 -13.50 -1.47
N ASP A 116 29.35 -12.61 -0.80
CA ASP A 116 29.24 -12.37 0.64
C ASP A 116 27.86 -11.80 1.04
N LEU A 117 27.17 -11.10 0.13
CA LEU A 117 25.80 -10.60 0.31
C LEU A 117 24.77 -11.71 0.03
N LYS A 118 24.89 -12.44 -1.07
CA LYS A 118 23.95 -13.53 -1.41
C LYS A 118 24.04 -14.69 -0.42
N GLN A 119 25.19 -14.92 0.22
CA GLN A 119 25.32 -15.89 1.33
C GLN A 119 24.54 -15.48 2.58
N ARG A 120 24.38 -14.17 2.84
CA ARG A 120 23.55 -13.64 3.95
C ARG A 120 22.06 -13.61 3.62
N TYR A 121 21.74 -13.43 2.34
CA TYR A 121 20.37 -13.23 1.84
C TYR A 121 20.08 -14.17 0.65
N PRO A 122 20.05 -15.50 0.84
CA PRO A 122 20.00 -16.47 -0.25
C PRO A 122 18.65 -16.46 -1.00
N ASP A 123 17.56 -16.21 -0.29
CA ASP A 123 16.18 -16.15 -0.77
C ASP A 123 15.78 -14.78 -1.36
N VAL A 124 16.62 -13.76 -1.18
CA VAL A 124 16.39 -12.39 -1.62
C VAL A 124 16.98 -12.18 -3.02
N LEU A 125 16.22 -11.55 -3.91
CA LEU A 125 16.69 -11.07 -5.21
C LEU A 125 17.38 -9.71 -5.04
N LEU A 126 18.68 -9.63 -5.28
CA LEU A 126 19.51 -8.47 -4.94
C LEU A 126 19.69 -7.49 -6.11
N MET A 127 19.28 -6.24 -5.89
CA MET A 127 19.57 -5.09 -6.75
C MET A 127 20.78 -4.32 -6.21
N ILE A 128 21.94 -4.47 -6.86
CA ILE A 128 23.22 -4.00 -6.31
C ILE A 128 23.72 -2.75 -7.03
N GLU A 129 23.91 -1.65 -6.29
CA GLU A 129 24.33 -0.35 -6.83
C GLU A 129 25.79 -0.36 -7.30
N VAL A 130 26.01 0.01 -8.56
CA VAL A 130 27.32 0.09 -9.22
C VAL A 130 27.40 1.39 -10.03
N GLY A 131 27.54 2.51 -9.31
CA GLY A 131 27.43 3.85 -9.88
C GLY A 131 26.00 4.16 -10.33
N TYR A 132 25.82 4.77 -11.50
CA TYR A 132 24.53 5.23 -12.04
C TYR A 132 23.50 4.12 -12.40
N LYS A 133 23.75 2.87 -12.01
CA LYS A 133 22.90 1.71 -12.32
C LYS A 133 22.94 0.64 -11.23
N PHE A 134 21.81 -0.03 -11.05
CA PHE A 134 21.74 -1.29 -10.33
C PHE A 134 22.10 -2.46 -11.26
N ARG A 135 22.91 -3.40 -10.77
CA ARG A 135 23.23 -4.67 -11.42
C ARG A 135 22.60 -5.83 -10.65
N PHE A 136 22.15 -6.82 -11.39
CA PHE A 136 21.78 -8.16 -10.92
C PHE A 136 22.90 -9.14 -11.29
N PHE A 137 23.08 -10.21 -10.53
CA PHE A 137 24.15 -11.19 -10.76
C PHE A 137 23.65 -12.64 -10.60
N GLY A 138 24.15 -13.55 -11.44
CA GLY A 138 23.80 -14.98 -11.39
C GLY A 138 22.31 -15.21 -11.68
N GLU A 139 21.68 -16.06 -10.87
CA GLU A 139 20.25 -16.40 -10.99
C GLU A 139 19.34 -15.17 -10.90
N ASP A 140 19.67 -14.20 -10.04
CA ASP A 140 18.94 -12.94 -9.91
C ASP A 140 18.90 -12.16 -11.24
N ALA A 141 19.95 -12.27 -12.06
CA ALA A 141 20.01 -11.65 -13.39
C ALA A 141 19.12 -12.36 -14.44
N GLU A 142 19.00 -13.69 -14.35
CA GLU A 142 18.13 -14.48 -15.23
C GLU A 142 16.65 -14.27 -14.86
N ILE A 143 16.33 -14.21 -13.57
CA ILE A 143 15.01 -13.85 -13.07
C ILE A 143 14.65 -12.42 -13.50
N ALA A 144 15.54 -11.45 -13.26
CA ALA A 144 15.32 -10.06 -13.67
C ALA A 144 15.15 -9.92 -15.18
N ALA A 145 15.92 -10.65 -16.00
CA ALA A 145 15.74 -10.67 -17.45
C ALA A 145 14.36 -11.17 -17.86
N ARG A 146 13.94 -12.31 -17.32
CA ARG A 146 12.62 -12.93 -17.58
C ARG A 146 11.46 -12.01 -17.18
N VAL A 147 11.50 -11.46 -15.96
CA VAL A 147 10.41 -10.66 -15.38
C VAL A 147 10.37 -9.25 -15.95
N LEU A 148 11.51 -8.55 -16.00
CA LEU A 148 11.54 -7.14 -16.39
C LEU A 148 11.57 -6.93 -17.91
N GLY A 149 11.93 -7.96 -18.69
CA GLY A 149 12.11 -7.87 -20.14
C GLY A 149 13.46 -7.24 -20.53
N ILE A 150 14.50 -7.46 -19.72
CA ILE A 150 15.85 -6.88 -19.91
C ILE A 150 16.85 -7.95 -20.35
N TYR A 151 17.93 -7.53 -21.01
CA TYR A 151 18.94 -8.47 -21.53
C TYR A 151 19.95 -8.88 -20.46
N ALA A 152 19.98 -10.17 -20.11
CA ALA A 152 21.06 -10.77 -19.34
C ALA A 152 22.15 -11.34 -20.27
N HIS A 153 23.41 -11.12 -19.90
CA HIS A 153 24.59 -11.62 -20.61
C HIS A 153 25.65 -12.06 -19.61
N LYS A 154 26.58 -12.94 -20.02
CA LYS A 154 27.70 -13.33 -19.15
C LYS A 154 28.74 -12.22 -19.09
N ASP A 155 29.04 -11.75 -17.88
CA ASP A 155 30.12 -10.81 -17.57
C ASP A 155 31.00 -11.44 -16.48
N HIS A 156 32.28 -11.63 -16.76
CA HIS A 156 33.22 -12.38 -15.92
C HIS A 156 32.66 -13.76 -15.52
N ASN A 157 32.43 -14.02 -14.23
CA ASN A 157 31.99 -15.33 -13.75
C ASN A 157 30.46 -15.51 -13.82
N PHE A 158 29.68 -14.42 -13.83
CA PHE A 158 28.23 -14.44 -13.61
C PHE A 158 27.42 -14.00 -14.84
N MET A 159 26.16 -14.42 -14.92
CA MET A 159 25.16 -13.69 -15.72
C MET A 159 24.88 -12.32 -15.07
N THR A 160 24.72 -11.28 -15.88
CA THR A 160 24.44 -9.91 -15.45
C THR A 160 23.31 -9.31 -16.27
N ALA A 161 22.38 -8.67 -15.57
CA ALA A 161 21.45 -7.69 -16.12
C ALA A 161 21.61 -6.35 -15.37
N SER A 162 21.12 -5.23 -15.91
CA SER A 162 21.22 -3.93 -15.22
C SER A 162 20.11 -2.94 -15.60
N VAL A 163 19.72 -2.09 -14.64
CA VAL A 163 18.72 -1.02 -14.80
C VAL A 163 19.28 0.30 -14.22
N PRO A 164 18.92 1.48 -14.77
CA PRO A 164 19.44 2.77 -14.25
C PRO A 164 18.81 3.12 -12.89
N THR A 165 19.54 3.87 -12.05
CA THR A 165 19.11 4.20 -10.68
C THR A 165 17.75 4.90 -10.63
N PHE A 166 17.50 5.86 -11.52
CA PHE A 166 16.22 6.61 -11.60
C PHE A 166 15.00 5.76 -12.03
N ARG A 167 15.16 4.46 -12.27
CA ARG A 167 14.06 3.52 -12.55
C ARG A 167 13.87 2.47 -11.46
N LEU A 168 14.55 2.61 -10.31
CA LEU A 168 14.50 1.66 -9.19
C LEU A 168 13.06 1.26 -8.83
N ASN A 169 12.21 2.22 -8.46
CA ASN A 169 10.82 2.01 -8.02
C ASN A 169 10.04 1.10 -8.99
N VAL A 170 10.05 1.46 -10.28
CA VAL A 170 9.35 0.75 -11.35
C VAL A 170 9.83 -0.70 -11.53
N HIS A 171 11.11 -0.97 -11.23
CA HIS A 171 11.67 -2.32 -11.31
C HIS A 171 11.49 -3.12 -10.00
N VAL A 172 11.48 -2.46 -8.83
CA VAL A 172 11.13 -3.08 -7.54
C VAL A 172 9.66 -3.49 -7.54
N ARG A 173 8.73 -2.56 -7.86
CA ARG A 173 7.27 -2.85 -7.99
C ARG A 173 7.03 -4.09 -8.86
N ARG A 174 7.62 -4.14 -10.05
CA ARG A 174 7.47 -5.26 -11.01
C ARG A 174 8.10 -6.60 -10.60
N LEU A 175 9.06 -6.60 -9.69
CA LEU A 175 9.63 -7.84 -9.13
C LEU A 175 8.81 -8.31 -7.93
N VAL A 176 8.38 -7.38 -7.07
CA VAL A 176 7.53 -7.67 -5.91
C VAL A 176 6.12 -8.12 -6.33
N SER A 177 5.57 -7.56 -7.41
CA SER A 177 4.28 -7.98 -7.98
C SER A 177 4.28 -9.41 -8.52
N GLU A 178 5.46 -9.98 -8.80
CA GLU A 178 5.64 -11.38 -9.21
C GLU A 178 6.04 -12.28 -8.01
N GLY A 179 5.85 -11.80 -6.78
CA GLY A 179 6.03 -12.54 -5.53
C GLY A 179 7.46 -12.60 -4.98
N TYR A 180 8.46 -12.02 -5.66
CA TYR A 180 9.86 -12.07 -5.20
C TYR A 180 10.10 -11.14 -4.01
N LYS A 181 10.89 -11.60 -3.04
CA LYS A 181 11.48 -10.77 -1.98
C LYS A 181 12.69 -10.03 -2.57
N VAL A 182 12.65 -8.70 -2.61
CA VAL A 182 13.65 -7.87 -3.32
C VAL A 182 14.47 -7.08 -2.31
N GLY A 183 15.80 -7.14 -2.42
CA GLY A 183 16.74 -6.41 -1.57
C GLY A 183 17.49 -5.35 -2.37
N VAL A 184 17.41 -4.09 -1.94
CA VAL A 184 18.14 -2.99 -2.57
C VAL A 184 19.43 -2.71 -1.80
N VAL A 185 20.56 -2.97 -2.44
CA VAL A 185 21.90 -2.80 -1.87
C VAL A 185 22.51 -1.52 -2.42
N LYS A 186 22.65 -0.50 -1.55
CA LYS A 186 23.26 0.80 -1.89
C LYS A 186 24.73 0.84 -1.46
N GLN A 187 25.48 1.81 -2.01
CA GLN A 187 26.83 2.13 -1.56
C GLN A 187 26.78 2.88 -0.21
N THR A 188 27.62 2.48 0.75
CA THR A 188 27.60 3.05 2.12
C THR A 188 28.58 4.21 2.32
N GLU A 189 29.46 4.45 1.34
CA GLU A 189 30.46 5.53 1.36
C GLU A 189 30.43 6.26 0.00
N THR A 190 30.53 7.58 0.02
CA THR A 190 30.60 8.42 -1.19
C THR A 190 32.05 8.67 -1.60
N ALA A 191 32.25 9.22 -2.80
CA ALA A 191 33.58 9.31 -3.41
C ALA A 191 34.54 10.22 -2.62
N ALA A 192 34.06 11.35 -2.09
CA ALA A 192 34.87 12.29 -1.31
C ALA A 192 35.24 11.73 0.07
N ILE A 193 34.26 11.15 0.79
CA ILE A 193 34.48 10.48 2.08
C ILE A 193 35.52 9.36 1.93
N LYS A 194 35.37 8.53 0.90
CA LYS A 194 36.30 7.43 0.64
C LYS A 194 37.72 7.90 0.27
N ALA A 195 37.86 9.03 -0.45
CA ALA A 195 39.18 9.58 -0.78
C ALA A 195 39.96 10.01 0.47
N HIS A 196 39.25 10.49 1.49
CA HIS A 196 39.82 10.92 2.78
C HIS A 196 39.91 9.79 3.82
N GLY A 197 39.08 8.76 3.72
CA GLY A 197 39.00 7.64 4.65
C GLY A 197 40.06 6.55 4.46
N GLU A 198 40.05 5.58 5.37
CA GLU A 198 41.03 4.48 5.40
C GLU A 198 40.91 3.54 4.19
N ASN A 199 39.70 3.33 3.67
CA ASN A 199 39.39 2.45 2.53
C ASN A 199 39.70 3.06 1.14
N LYS A 200 40.50 4.13 1.05
CA LYS A 200 40.77 4.87 -0.20
C LYS A 200 41.24 4.02 -1.40
N SER A 201 41.89 2.88 -1.16
CA SER A 201 42.38 1.96 -2.19
C SER A 201 41.50 0.74 -2.46
N GLY A 202 40.46 0.48 -1.65
CA GLY A 202 39.59 -0.70 -1.78
C GLY A 202 38.46 -0.56 -2.80
N PRO A 203 37.58 -1.58 -2.95
CA PRO A 203 36.27 -1.39 -3.58
C PRO A 203 35.37 -0.48 -2.74
N PHE A 204 34.30 0.06 -3.31
CA PHE A 204 33.28 0.77 -2.51
C PHE A 204 32.54 -0.21 -1.59
N CYS A 205 32.36 0.15 -0.32
CA CYS A 205 31.53 -0.59 0.63
C CYS A 205 30.03 -0.55 0.26
N ARG A 206 29.31 -1.61 0.61
CA ARG A 206 27.90 -1.86 0.25
C ARG A 206 27.16 -2.52 1.40
N GLY A 207 25.88 -2.17 1.55
CA GLY A 207 24.97 -2.76 2.52
C GLY A 207 23.56 -2.85 1.98
N LEU A 208 22.76 -3.78 2.51
CA LEU A 208 21.32 -3.82 2.26
C LEU A 208 20.71 -2.53 2.86
N SER A 209 20.12 -1.70 2.01
CA SER A 209 19.51 -0.42 2.39
C SER A 209 18.00 -0.54 2.64
N ALA A 210 17.34 -1.50 2.00
CA ALA A 210 15.92 -1.75 2.14
C ALA A 210 15.58 -3.15 1.59
N LEU A 211 14.53 -3.75 2.15
CA LEU A 211 13.97 -5.04 1.76
C LEU A 211 12.49 -4.84 1.42
N TYR A 212 11.98 -5.53 0.40
CA TYR A 212 10.61 -5.34 -0.12
C TYR A 212 9.93 -6.68 -0.40
N THR A 213 8.69 -6.82 0.04
CA THR A 213 7.73 -7.88 -0.29
C THR A 213 6.35 -7.27 -0.56
N LYS A 214 5.37 -8.10 -0.99
CA LYS A 214 4.04 -7.61 -1.41
C LYS A 214 3.31 -6.86 -0.30
N ALA A 215 3.41 -7.32 0.96
CA ALA A 215 2.82 -6.63 2.11
C ALA A 215 3.58 -5.36 2.55
N THR A 216 4.91 -5.33 2.40
CA THR A 216 5.75 -4.22 2.90
C THR A 216 5.95 -3.07 1.91
N LEU A 217 5.70 -3.31 0.62
CA LEU A 217 5.95 -2.36 -0.49
C LEU A 217 5.35 -0.96 -0.27
N GLU A 218 4.10 -0.89 0.19
CA GLU A 218 3.36 0.39 0.32
C GLU A 218 3.71 1.19 1.58
N ALA A 219 4.51 0.63 2.50
CA ALA A 219 5.08 1.34 3.65
C ALA A 219 6.53 1.83 3.41
N ALA A 220 7.15 1.44 2.29
CA ALA A 220 8.59 1.58 2.07
C ALA A 220 9.00 2.87 1.31
N GLU A 221 10.16 3.41 1.72
CA GLU A 221 10.74 4.69 1.27
C GLU A 221 10.87 4.78 -0.26
N ASN A 222 10.37 5.87 -0.86
CA ASN A 222 10.34 6.18 -2.29
C ASN A 222 9.57 5.21 -3.21
N VAL A 223 9.26 3.97 -2.79
CA VAL A 223 8.64 2.96 -3.68
C VAL A 223 7.13 2.87 -3.49
N GLY A 224 6.59 3.10 -2.29
CA GLY A 224 5.15 3.04 -2.02
C GLY A 224 4.36 4.27 -2.50
N GLY A 225 3.07 4.09 -2.80
CA GLY A 225 2.10 5.18 -3.01
C GLY A 225 1.95 5.74 -4.43
N GLU A 226 2.53 5.09 -5.45
CA GLU A 226 2.41 5.51 -6.85
C GLU A 226 1.18 4.90 -7.58
N GLU A 227 0.48 3.94 -6.97
CA GLU A 227 -0.65 3.22 -7.57
C GLU A 227 -2.01 3.84 -7.16
N GLU A 228 -2.39 4.91 -7.87
CA GLU A 228 -3.62 5.69 -7.68
C GLU A 228 -4.90 5.04 -8.28
N GLU A 229 -5.09 3.71 -8.15
CA GLU A 229 -6.41 3.11 -8.40
C GLU A 229 -7.25 3.12 -7.11
N CYS A 230 -8.45 3.71 -7.19
CA CYS A 230 -9.23 4.07 -6.01
C CYS A 230 -9.71 2.84 -5.24
N GLY A 231 -9.13 2.62 -4.06
CA GLY A 231 -9.49 1.52 -3.17
C GLY A 231 -8.78 0.19 -3.46
N GLY A 232 -7.52 0.20 -3.92
CA GLY A 232 -6.72 -1.02 -4.15
C GLY A 232 -6.72 -2.05 -3.00
N GLU A 233 -6.36 -3.29 -3.34
CA GLU A 233 -6.44 -4.46 -2.45
C GLU A 233 -5.67 -4.30 -1.13
N SER A 234 -6.23 -4.87 -0.04
CA SER A 234 -5.64 -4.79 1.30
C SER A 234 -4.37 -5.63 1.39
N ASN A 235 -3.25 -4.98 1.72
CA ASN A 235 -1.93 -5.63 1.68
C ASN A 235 -1.57 -6.28 3.03
N TYR A 236 -2.47 -7.09 3.59
CA TYR A 236 -2.22 -7.78 4.86
C TYR A 236 -1.10 -8.83 4.72
N LEU A 237 -0.15 -8.77 5.65
CA LEU A 237 0.70 -9.89 6.05
C LEU A 237 -0.05 -10.71 7.10
N CYS A 238 -0.40 -11.97 6.81
CA CYS A 238 -1.13 -12.84 7.74
C CYS A 238 -0.25 -13.99 8.23
N CYS A 239 0.04 -14.02 9.53
CA CYS A 239 0.66 -15.14 10.21
C CYS A 239 -0.38 -16.13 10.74
N VAL A 240 -0.12 -17.42 10.54
CA VAL A 240 -0.96 -18.53 11.01
C VAL A 240 -0.11 -19.52 11.79
N VAL A 241 -0.53 -19.82 13.02
CA VAL A 241 -0.02 -20.92 13.85
C VAL A 241 -1.17 -21.87 14.22
N GLU A 242 -0.88 -23.13 14.51
CA GLU A 242 -1.87 -24.06 15.05
C GLU A 242 -1.37 -24.85 16.26
N LYS A 243 -2.30 -25.46 16.99
CA LYS A 243 -2.03 -26.42 18.04
C LYS A 243 -3.03 -27.56 17.91
N GLY A 244 -2.52 -28.79 17.75
CA GLY A 244 -3.36 -29.98 17.76
C GLY A 244 -4.12 -30.08 19.08
N LEU A 245 -5.41 -30.44 19.01
CA LEU A 245 -6.20 -30.77 20.18
C LEU A 245 -6.14 -32.27 20.39
N ASP A 246 -5.58 -32.72 21.52
CA ASP A 246 -5.67 -34.13 21.90
C ASP A 246 -7.15 -34.49 22.09
N CYS A 247 -7.60 -35.55 21.41
CA CYS A 247 -9.00 -35.96 21.35
C CYS A 247 -9.53 -36.53 22.67
N GLY A 248 -9.70 -35.66 23.67
CA GLY A 248 -10.39 -35.94 24.92
C GLY A 248 -11.86 -36.30 24.68
N VAL A 249 -12.42 -37.11 25.58
CA VAL A 249 -13.75 -37.72 25.41
C VAL A 249 -14.85 -36.71 25.73
N GLU A 250 -15.21 -35.85 24.77
CA GLU A 250 -16.58 -35.39 24.49
C GLU A 250 -16.62 -34.47 23.24
N GLY A 251 -17.45 -34.81 22.24
CA GLY A 251 -17.80 -33.89 21.13
C GLY A 251 -16.72 -33.60 20.07
N GLY A 252 -16.26 -34.63 19.33
CA GLY A 252 -15.24 -34.49 18.26
C GLY A 252 -15.68 -33.71 17.01
N VAL A 253 -15.83 -32.39 17.13
CA VAL A 253 -16.16 -31.45 16.03
C VAL A 253 -14.91 -30.67 15.56
N PHE A 254 -13.97 -30.41 16.46
CA PHE A 254 -12.75 -29.64 16.20
C PHE A 254 -11.51 -30.50 16.44
N ASP A 255 -10.51 -30.46 15.55
CA ASP A 255 -9.26 -31.23 15.63
C ASP A 255 -8.02 -30.36 15.93
N VAL A 256 -8.12 -29.05 15.69
CA VAL A 256 -7.05 -28.08 16.00
C VAL A 256 -7.61 -26.83 16.65
N ARG A 257 -6.73 -26.09 17.33
CA ARG A 257 -6.90 -24.66 17.56
C ARG A 257 -5.94 -23.87 16.68
N VAL A 258 -6.41 -22.78 16.10
CA VAL A 258 -5.65 -21.91 15.20
C VAL A 258 -5.49 -20.54 15.86
N GLY A 259 -4.26 -20.02 15.86
CA GLY A 259 -3.96 -18.62 16.19
C GLY A 259 -3.61 -17.86 14.93
N VAL A 260 -4.16 -16.66 14.77
CA VAL A 260 -3.96 -15.81 13.59
C VAL A 260 -3.66 -14.37 13.98
N VAL A 261 -2.72 -13.75 13.27
CA VAL A 261 -2.44 -12.31 13.32
C VAL A 261 -2.25 -11.80 11.91
N ALA A 262 -2.99 -10.77 11.52
CA ALA A 262 -2.89 -10.13 10.21
C ALA A 262 -2.61 -8.64 10.35
N VAL A 263 -1.63 -8.13 9.61
CA VAL A 263 -1.04 -6.80 9.77
C VAL A 263 -1.00 -6.07 8.44
N GLU A 264 -1.64 -4.90 8.33
CA GLU A 264 -1.47 -4.01 7.17
C GLU A 264 -0.47 -2.90 7.52
N ILE A 265 0.79 -3.08 7.10
CA ILE A 265 1.91 -2.19 7.47
C ILE A 265 1.69 -0.74 7.00
N SER A 266 0.93 -0.54 5.91
CA SER A 266 0.66 0.80 5.36
C SER A 266 -0.34 1.66 6.15
N THR A 267 -1.20 1.06 6.99
CA THR A 267 -2.31 1.74 7.70
C THR A 267 -2.27 1.61 9.22
N GLY A 268 -1.37 0.77 9.76
CA GLY A 268 -1.27 0.53 11.19
C GLY A 268 -2.31 -0.45 11.74
N ASP A 269 -3.09 -1.15 10.92
CA ASP A 269 -4.14 -2.06 11.40
C ASP A 269 -3.58 -3.46 11.72
N VAL A 270 -4.07 -4.05 12.81
CA VAL A 270 -3.67 -5.38 13.28
C VAL A 270 -4.91 -6.16 13.73
N VAL A 271 -5.27 -7.18 12.94
CA VAL A 271 -6.33 -8.13 13.26
C VAL A 271 -5.72 -9.32 13.99
N TYR A 272 -6.30 -9.78 15.09
CA TYR A 272 -5.84 -10.98 15.80
C TYR A 272 -7.00 -11.89 16.20
N GLY A 273 -6.74 -13.19 16.38
CA GLY A 273 -7.76 -14.13 16.84
C GLY A 273 -7.20 -15.50 17.21
N GLU A 274 -7.96 -16.23 18.03
CA GLU A 274 -7.74 -17.64 18.32
C GLU A 274 -9.10 -18.35 18.30
N PHE A 275 -9.21 -19.46 17.57
CA PHE A 275 -10.43 -20.24 17.46
C PHE A 275 -10.14 -21.73 17.26
N ASN A 276 -11.06 -22.60 17.71
CA ASN A 276 -11.01 -24.02 17.38
C ASN A 276 -11.56 -24.22 15.97
N ASP A 277 -10.94 -25.06 15.16
CA ASP A 277 -11.39 -25.36 13.79
C ASP A 277 -11.45 -26.88 13.55
N GLY A 278 -12.35 -27.28 12.65
CA GLY A 278 -12.60 -28.66 12.29
C GLY A 278 -11.82 -29.10 11.06
N PHE A 279 -11.97 -30.37 10.68
CA PHE A 279 -11.20 -31.02 9.61
C PHE A 279 -11.20 -30.27 8.26
N MET A 280 -12.27 -29.53 7.96
CA MET A 280 -12.41 -28.74 6.74
C MET A 280 -11.72 -27.36 6.79
N ARG A 281 -11.23 -26.92 7.96
CA ARG A 281 -10.57 -25.63 8.20
C ARG A 281 -11.43 -24.41 7.79
N SER A 282 -12.73 -24.49 8.05
CA SER A 282 -13.74 -23.50 7.62
C SER A 282 -13.63 -22.15 8.35
N GLY A 283 -13.12 -22.12 9.58
CA GLY A 283 -12.86 -20.87 10.29
C GLY A 283 -11.66 -20.14 9.68
N LEU A 284 -10.59 -20.88 9.40
CA LEU A 284 -9.40 -20.35 8.74
C LEU A 284 -9.66 -19.94 7.28
N GLU A 285 -10.47 -20.69 6.53
CA GLU A 285 -10.90 -20.33 5.18
C GLU A 285 -11.68 -19.00 5.20
N ALA A 286 -12.62 -18.82 6.14
CA ALA A 286 -13.35 -17.57 6.31
C ALA A 286 -12.43 -16.40 6.69
N PHE A 287 -11.47 -16.59 7.60
CA PHE A 287 -10.49 -15.57 8.00
C PHE A 287 -9.61 -15.11 6.84
N VAL A 288 -9.01 -16.06 6.11
CA VAL A 288 -8.10 -15.74 4.99
C VAL A 288 -8.86 -15.05 3.86
N LEU A 289 -10.08 -15.50 3.55
CA LEU A 289 -10.87 -14.90 2.47
C LEU A 289 -11.52 -13.55 2.84
N SER A 290 -11.74 -13.25 4.12
CA SER A 290 -12.29 -11.94 4.55
C SER A 290 -11.24 -10.82 4.57
N LEU A 291 -9.97 -11.15 4.84
CA LEU A 291 -8.85 -10.20 4.83
C LEU A 291 -8.08 -10.16 3.51
N ALA A 292 -8.20 -11.21 2.69
CA ALA A 292 -7.52 -11.38 1.39
C ALA A 292 -6.00 -11.05 1.41
N PRO A 293 -5.20 -11.71 2.29
CA PRO A 293 -3.83 -11.31 2.56
C PRO A 293 -2.90 -11.47 1.35
N ALA A 294 -2.05 -10.46 1.16
CA ALA A 294 -1.04 -10.41 0.10
C ALA A 294 0.17 -11.31 0.38
N GLU A 295 0.44 -11.62 1.67
CA GLU A 295 1.55 -12.45 2.13
C GLU A 295 1.11 -13.32 3.31
N LEU A 296 1.43 -14.62 3.28
CA LEU A 296 1.18 -15.59 4.33
C LEU A 296 2.48 -15.99 5.02
N LEU A 297 2.52 -15.91 6.34
CA LEU A 297 3.63 -16.32 7.19
C LEU A 297 3.24 -17.60 7.96
N LEU A 298 3.76 -18.75 7.53
CA LEU A 298 3.39 -20.04 8.10
C LEU A 298 4.29 -20.37 9.29
N GLY A 299 3.71 -20.47 10.49
CA GLY A 299 4.39 -20.88 11.71
C GLY A 299 4.47 -22.39 11.85
N ASP A 300 5.53 -22.99 11.32
CA ASP A 300 5.78 -24.43 11.40
C ASP A 300 6.00 -24.89 12.87
N PRO A 301 5.50 -26.09 13.25
CA PRO A 301 4.82 -27.07 12.42
C PRO A 301 3.31 -26.81 12.24
N LEU A 302 2.81 -27.01 11.01
CA LEU A 302 1.37 -27.00 10.67
C LEU A 302 0.87 -28.41 10.27
N SER A 303 -0.43 -28.66 10.41
CA SER A 303 -1.08 -29.87 9.91
C SER A 303 -1.25 -29.84 8.39
N LYS A 304 -1.23 -31.02 7.75
CA LYS A 304 -1.34 -31.16 6.29
C LYS A 304 -2.66 -30.61 5.73
N GLN A 305 -3.70 -30.56 6.54
CA GLN A 305 -4.99 -29.95 6.21
C GLN A 305 -4.85 -28.42 6.12
N THR A 306 -4.28 -27.79 7.15
CA THR A 306 -4.00 -26.35 7.21
C THR A 306 -3.02 -25.92 6.10
N GLU A 307 -1.89 -26.62 5.96
CA GLU A 307 -0.90 -26.35 4.91
C GLU A 307 -1.54 -26.44 3.51
N LYS A 308 -2.37 -27.47 3.25
CA LYS A 308 -3.05 -27.64 1.97
C LYS A 308 -4.07 -26.53 1.69
N LEU A 309 -4.82 -26.06 2.68
CA LEU A 309 -5.76 -24.94 2.50
C LEU A 309 -4.99 -23.66 2.13
N LEU A 310 -3.97 -23.32 2.91
CA LEU A 310 -3.21 -22.08 2.73
C LEU A 310 -2.42 -22.08 1.41
N LEU A 311 -1.83 -23.22 1.02
CA LEU A 311 -1.16 -23.36 -0.28
C LEU A 311 -2.13 -23.42 -1.47
N ALA A 312 -3.37 -23.86 -1.27
CA ALA A 312 -4.41 -23.77 -2.30
C ALA A 312 -4.89 -22.34 -2.48
N TYR A 313 -5.02 -21.57 -1.39
CA TYR A 313 -5.31 -20.14 -1.45
C TYR A 313 -4.16 -19.36 -2.14
N SER A 314 -2.89 -19.70 -1.85
CA SER A 314 -1.72 -19.09 -2.51
C SER A 314 -1.41 -19.64 -3.91
N GLY A 315 -2.43 -20.11 -4.63
CA GLY A 315 -2.28 -20.66 -5.99
C GLY A 315 -1.83 -19.61 -7.02
N PRO A 316 -1.41 -20.05 -8.23
CA PRO A 316 -0.93 -19.16 -9.29
C PRO A 316 -1.99 -18.18 -9.83
N SER A 317 -3.25 -18.30 -9.40
CA SER A 317 -4.35 -17.37 -9.71
C SER A 317 -4.50 -16.22 -8.70
N SER A 318 -4.00 -16.35 -7.47
CA SER A 318 -4.08 -15.31 -6.43
C SER A 318 -2.76 -14.54 -6.27
N ASN A 319 -1.62 -15.18 -6.60
CA ASN A 319 -0.30 -14.55 -6.54
C ASN A 319 -0.02 -13.94 -5.14
N VAL A 320 -0.31 -14.73 -4.11
CA VAL A 320 -0.06 -14.45 -2.69
C VAL A 320 1.29 -15.05 -2.32
N ARG A 321 2.16 -14.25 -1.69
CA ARG A 321 3.48 -14.74 -1.25
C ARG A 321 3.31 -15.68 -0.05
N VAL A 322 4.15 -16.71 0.04
CA VAL A 322 4.22 -17.59 1.21
C VAL A 322 5.65 -17.60 1.76
N GLU A 323 5.77 -17.39 3.06
CA GLU A 323 6.98 -17.47 3.87
C GLU A 323 6.80 -18.57 4.95
N ARG A 324 7.89 -19.17 5.44
CA ARG A 324 7.86 -20.16 6.54
C ARG A 324 8.82 -19.76 7.64
N VAL A 325 8.38 -19.91 8.89
CA VAL A 325 9.15 -19.65 10.11
C VAL A 325 8.89 -20.76 11.12
N SER A 326 9.93 -21.23 11.81
CA SER A 326 9.75 -22.20 12.91
C SER A 326 9.36 -21.49 14.20
N ARG A 327 8.44 -22.09 14.95
CA ARG A 327 8.07 -21.70 16.32
C ARG A 327 9.16 -22.03 17.36
N ASP A 328 10.17 -22.83 16.99
CA ASP A 328 11.35 -23.12 17.84
C ASP A 328 12.28 -21.91 18.03
N CYS A 329 11.88 -20.69 17.61
CA CYS A 329 12.70 -19.49 17.64
C CYS A 329 12.62 -18.67 18.95
N PHE A 330 11.75 -19.06 19.88
CA PHE A 330 11.54 -18.36 21.15
C PHE A 330 12.57 -18.78 22.21
N SER A 331 12.88 -17.89 23.14
CA SER A 331 13.73 -18.16 24.31
C SER A 331 12.96 -18.88 25.42
N ASP A 332 13.63 -19.24 26.52
CA ASP A 332 13.02 -19.93 27.68
C ASP A 332 11.84 -19.16 28.32
N GLY A 333 11.67 -17.87 28.03
CA GLY A 333 10.52 -17.04 28.45
C GLY A 333 9.30 -17.12 27.53
N GLY A 334 9.39 -17.80 26.38
CA GLY A 334 8.32 -17.95 25.40
C GLY A 334 8.00 -16.69 24.58
N ALA A 335 6.99 -16.80 23.73
CA ALA A 335 6.62 -15.75 22.76
C ALA A 335 6.26 -14.41 23.42
N LEU A 336 5.53 -14.42 24.55
CA LEU A 336 5.15 -13.20 25.25
C LEU A 336 6.36 -12.42 25.77
N ALA A 337 7.39 -13.11 26.30
CA ALA A 337 8.61 -12.46 26.77
C ALA A 337 9.43 -11.87 25.61
N ASP A 338 9.50 -12.57 24.47
CA ASP A 338 10.15 -12.07 23.26
C ASP A 338 9.47 -10.78 22.78
N VAL A 339 8.13 -10.74 22.72
CA VAL A 339 7.37 -9.51 22.41
C VAL A 339 7.60 -8.41 23.45
N MET A 340 7.45 -8.68 24.75
CA MET A 340 7.59 -7.66 25.80
C MET A 340 8.98 -7.03 25.82
N SER A 341 10.03 -7.84 25.62
CA SER A 341 11.41 -7.32 25.52
C SER A 341 11.57 -6.28 24.40
N LEU A 342 10.81 -6.39 23.30
CA LEU A 342 10.86 -5.44 22.19
C LEU A 342 10.12 -4.13 22.52
N TYR A 343 9.05 -4.18 23.33
CA TYR A 343 8.45 -2.96 23.90
C TYR A 343 9.43 -2.25 24.85
N GLU A 344 10.09 -3.00 25.75
CA GLU A 344 11.05 -2.45 26.71
C GLU A 344 12.24 -1.76 26.01
N ASN A 345 12.91 -2.46 25.08
CA ASN A 345 14.01 -1.88 24.30
C ASN A 345 13.58 -0.61 23.53
N MET A 346 12.35 -0.55 22.99
CA MET A 346 11.87 0.64 22.27
C MET A 346 11.47 1.81 23.18
N ILE A 347 11.24 1.59 24.47
CA ILE A 347 11.06 2.68 25.45
C ILE A 347 12.42 3.33 25.73
N GLU A 348 13.48 2.54 25.91
CA GLU A 348 14.85 3.04 26.09
C GLU A 348 15.34 3.81 24.84
N ASP A 349 15.09 3.29 23.64
CA ASP A 349 15.45 3.87 22.33
C ASP A 349 14.80 5.25 22.03
N ASN A 350 13.78 5.64 22.81
CA ASN A 350 13.11 6.94 22.75
C ASN A 350 13.54 7.88 23.90
N LEU A 351 13.94 7.34 25.05
CA LEU A 351 14.39 8.12 26.22
C LEU A 351 15.84 8.62 26.10
N GLY A 352 16.68 7.94 25.33
CA GLY A 352 18.14 8.13 25.32
C GLY A 352 18.67 9.54 24.95
N ASP A 353 17.89 10.38 24.26
CA ASP A 353 18.36 11.68 23.75
C ASP A 353 17.84 12.92 24.53
N ASN A 354 16.86 12.79 25.43
CA ASN A 354 16.11 13.94 25.97
C ASN A 354 15.87 13.94 27.50
N GLU A 355 16.93 13.91 28.31
CA GLU A 355 16.84 14.12 29.78
C GLU A 355 16.24 15.49 30.21
N LYS A 356 15.97 16.43 29.29
CA LYS A 356 15.73 17.84 29.63
C LYS A 356 14.59 18.54 28.87
N GLN A 357 13.40 17.95 28.80
CA GLN A 357 12.16 18.75 28.92
C GLN A 357 10.89 17.95 29.21
N MET A 358 9.96 18.62 29.92
CA MET A 358 8.55 18.26 30.15
C MET A 358 8.23 16.92 30.81
N THR A 359 7.89 17.00 32.10
CA THR A 359 6.95 16.07 32.74
C THR A 359 5.58 16.16 32.05
N ASP A 360 5.07 15.09 31.45
CA ASP A 360 3.64 14.98 31.11
C ASP A 360 3.16 13.52 31.13
N ALA A 361 2.08 13.22 31.85
CA ALA A 361 1.67 11.85 32.19
C ALA A 361 0.89 11.13 31.04
N LYS A 362 1.25 11.42 29.78
CA LYS A 362 0.49 10.98 28.59
C LYS A 362 1.17 9.89 27.77
N GLU A 363 2.49 9.92 27.63
CA GLU A 363 3.22 8.90 26.85
C GLU A 363 3.05 7.49 27.44
N GLN A 364 3.09 7.40 28.77
CA GLN A 364 2.78 6.17 29.50
C GLN A 364 1.41 5.58 29.13
N GLY A 365 0.41 6.42 28.82
CA GLY A 365 -0.92 5.97 28.45
C GLY A 365 -0.98 5.18 27.13
N SER A 366 -0.31 5.67 26.08
CA SER A 366 -0.37 5.02 24.76
C SER A 366 0.40 3.70 24.74
N CYS A 367 1.59 3.65 25.36
CA CYS A 367 2.38 2.43 25.49
C CYS A 367 1.66 1.39 26.37
N HIS A 368 1.09 1.82 27.51
CA HIS A 368 0.35 0.93 28.40
C HIS A 368 -0.89 0.35 27.73
N LEU A 369 -1.62 1.10 26.90
CA LEU A 369 -2.78 0.59 26.16
C LEU A 369 -2.39 -0.49 25.13
N ALA A 370 -1.26 -0.33 24.43
CA ALA A 370 -0.75 -1.35 23.51
C ALA A 370 -0.30 -2.63 24.26
N ILE A 371 0.46 -2.46 25.35
CA ILE A 371 0.93 -3.56 26.21
C ILE A 371 -0.26 -4.30 26.85
N GLU A 372 -1.24 -3.58 27.38
CA GLU A 372 -2.48 -4.13 27.95
C GLU A 372 -3.33 -4.85 26.89
N GLY A 373 -3.30 -4.36 25.64
CA GLY A 373 -3.88 -5.04 24.48
C GLY A 373 -3.23 -6.41 24.23
N VAL A 374 -1.89 -6.46 24.18
CA VAL A 374 -1.12 -7.71 23.99
C VAL A 374 -1.31 -8.68 25.16
N ILE A 375 -1.34 -8.20 26.41
CA ILE A 375 -1.59 -9.03 27.61
C ILE A 375 -2.98 -9.68 27.58
N LYS A 376 -3.95 -9.09 26.88
CA LYS A 376 -5.31 -9.63 26.70
C LYS A 376 -5.46 -10.54 25.49
N MET A 377 -4.42 -10.74 24.67
CA MET A 377 -4.48 -11.64 23.52
C MET A 377 -4.42 -13.12 23.95
N PRO A 378 -5.09 -14.03 23.24
CA PRO A 378 -4.92 -15.47 23.43
C PRO A 378 -3.51 -15.96 23.10
N ASP A 379 -3.04 -17.02 23.77
CA ASP A 379 -1.68 -17.56 23.68
C ASP A 379 -1.21 -17.77 22.22
N LEU A 380 -2.04 -18.38 21.36
CA LEU A 380 -1.66 -18.66 19.96
C LEU A 380 -1.65 -17.40 19.10
N ALA A 381 -2.44 -16.39 19.45
CA ALA A 381 -2.36 -15.07 18.81
C ALA A 381 -1.06 -14.34 19.22
N VAL A 382 -0.59 -14.49 20.47
CA VAL A 382 0.71 -13.97 20.91
C VAL A 382 1.87 -14.69 20.22
N GLU A 383 1.80 -16.01 20.03
CA GLU A 383 2.79 -16.75 19.22
C GLU A 383 2.85 -16.23 17.77
N ALA A 384 1.69 -16.06 17.11
CA ALA A 384 1.63 -15.51 15.75
C ALA A 384 2.11 -14.05 15.68
N LEU A 385 1.82 -13.23 16.70
CA LEU A 385 2.33 -11.86 16.80
C LEU A 385 3.86 -11.85 16.90
N ALA A 386 4.44 -12.67 17.78
CA ALA A 386 5.90 -12.74 17.97
C ALA A 386 6.63 -13.15 16.67
N LEU A 387 6.14 -14.16 15.94
CA LEU A 387 6.64 -14.52 14.61
C LEU A 387 6.54 -13.35 13.62
N THR A 388 5.42 -12.62 13.63
CA THR A 388 5.20 -11.47 12.76
C THR A 388 6.16 -10.31 13.06
N VAL A 389 6.40 -10.01 14.35
CA VAL A 389 7.39 -8.99 14.76
C VAL A 389 8.80 -9.39 14.29
N ARG A 390 9.19 -10.66 14.47
CA ARG A 390 10.51 -11.17 14.02
C ARG A 390 10.68 -11.15 12.50
N HIS A 391 9.59 -11.29 11.72
CA HIS A 391 9.61 -11.06 10.27
C HIS A 391 9.78 -9.56 9.96
N LEU A 392 8.91 -8.70 10.48
CA LEU A 392 8.91 -7.26 10.20
C LEU A 392 10.18 -6.52 10.66
N LYS A 393 10.88 -7.03 11.68
CA LYS A 393 12.20 -6.53 12.10
C LYS A 393 13.28 -6.64 11.02
N GLN A 394 13.16 -7.56 10.07
CA GLN A 394 14.06 -7.65 8.90
C GLN A 394 13.84 -6.50 7.90
N PHE A 395 12.70 -5.81 8.00
CA PHE A 395 12.30 -4.69 7.14
C PHE A 395 12.35 -3.34 7.86
N GLY A 396 12.56 -3.33 9.19
CA GLY A 396 12.55 -2.13 10.03
C GLY A 396 11.15 -1.63 10.44
N PHE A 397 10.11 -2.44 10.25
CA PHE A 397 8.71 -2.08 10.56
C PHE A 397 8.24 -2.60 11.94
N ASP A 398 9.12 -3.18 12.76
CA ASP A 398 8.78 -3.68 14.09
C ASP A 398 8.22 -2.58 15.04
N ARG A 399 8.64 -1.32 14.87
CA ARG A 399 8.08 -0.18 15.64
C ARG A 399 6.57 0.00 15.46
N MET A 400 6.01 -0.45 14.33
CA MET A 400 4.57 -0.44 14.03
C MET A 400 3.77 -1.10 15.16
N LEU A 401 4.16 -2.32 15.54
CA LEU A 401 3.40 -3.14 16.46
C LEU A 401 3.52 -2.63 17.90
N CYS A 402 4.66 -2.01 18.25
CA CYS A 402 4.91 -1.49 19.59
C CYS A 402 4.15 -0.19 19.91
N LEU A 403 4.13 0.80 19.00
CA LEU A 403 3.62 2.15 19.31
C LEU A 403 2.50 2.64 18.37
N GLY A 404 2.31 1.99 17.22
CA GLY A 404 1.43 2.48 16.14
C GLY A 404 0.27 1.54 15.77
N ALA A 405 0.15 0.36 16.35
CA ALA A 405 -0.86 -0.63 15.97
C ALA A 405 -2.25 -0.31 16.52
N SER A 406 -3.27 -0.54 15.69
CA SER A 406 -4.68 -0.65 16.12
C SER A 406 -4.99 -2.14 16.23
N PHE A 407 -4.98 -2.68 17.43
CA PHE A 407 -5.26 -4.10 17.68
C PHE A 407 -6.77 -4.35 17.76
N ARG A 408 -7.35 -5.03 16.76
CA ARG A 408 -8.75 -5.45 16.75
C ARG A 408 -8.90 -6.98 16.75
N PRO A 409 -9.80 -7.55 17.58
CA PRO A 409 -10.11 -8.97 17.51
C PRO A 409 -10.89 -9.26 16.22
N PHE A 410 -10.63 -10.41 15.61
CA PHE A 410 -11.28 -10.85 14.37
C PHE A 410 -12.80 -11.09 14.54
N SER A 411 -13.20 -11.63 15.68
CA SER A 411 -14.60 -11.91 15.99
C SER A 411 -15.06 -10.99 17.11
N SER A 412 -15.94 -10.04 16.77
CA SER A 412 -16.64 -9.21 17.75
C SER A 412 -18.13 -9.53 17.72
N ASN A 413 -18.81 -9.45 18.87
CA ASN A 413 -20.27 -9.59 18.94
C ASN A 413 -21.01 -8.35 18.38
N MET A 414 -20.27 -7.38 17.84
CA MET A 414 -20.79 -6.09 17.38
C MET A 414 -20.98 -6.05 15.86
N GLU A 415 -20.52 -7.08 15.14
CA GLU A 415 -20.48 -7.15 13.68
C GLU A 415 -21.13 -8.43 13.13
N MET A 416 -21.68 -8.35 11.92
CA MET A 416 -22.34 -9.47 11.24
C MET A 416 -21.32 -10.35 10.52
N ASN A 417 -21.27 -11.63 10.90
CA ASN A 417 -20.41 -12.63 10.27
C ASN A 417 -20.83 -12.91 8.81
N LEU A 418 -20.06 -12.41 7.84
CA LEU A 418 -20.25 -12.70 6.42
C LEU A 418 -19.19 -13.71 5.93
N SER A 419 -19.63 -14.88 5.48
CA SER A 419 -18.73 -15.83 4.81
C SER A 419 -18.25 -15.25 3.48
N ALA A 420 -17.04 -15.61 3.04
CA ALA A 420 -16.54 -15.17 1.74
C ALA A 420 -17.39 -15.65 0.56
N ASN A 421 -17.97 -16.86 0.64
CA ASN A 421 -18.97 -17.30 -0.33
C ASN A 421 -20.22 -16.41 -0.30
N THR A 422 -20.64 -15.88 0.86
CA THR A 422 -21.72 -14.87 0.95
C THR A 422 -21.31 -13.57 0.23
N LEU A 423 -20.11 -13.04 0.52
CA LEU A 423 -19.59 -11.83 -0.12
C LEU A 423 -19.50 -11.97 -1.65
N GLN A 424 -19.08 -13.13 -2.15
CA GLN A 424 -19.01 -13.43 -3.57
C GLN A 424 -20.40 -13.65 -4.20
N GLN A 425 -21.28 -14.44 -3.57
CA GLN A 425 -22.61 -14.75 -4.13
C GLN A 425 -23.58 -13.58 -4.10
N LEU A 426 -23.35 -12.58 -3.24
CA LEU A 426 -24.09 -11.32 -3.21
C LEU A 426 -23.39 -10.19 -3.99
N GLU A 427 -22.21 -10.45 -4.58
CA GLU A 427 -21.45 -9.48 -5.40
C GLU A 427 -21.12 -8.18 -4.61
N VAL A 428 -20.71 -8.35 -3.35
CA VAL A 428 -20.54 -7.26 -2.38
C VAL A 428 -19.35 -6.36 -2.75
N LEU A 429 -18.20 -6.97 -3.05
CA LEU A 429 -16.96 -6.26 -3.39
C LEU A 429 -16.69 -6.21 -4.91
N ARG A 430 -17.01 -7.30 -5.60
CA ARG A 430 -16.69 -7.56 -7.01
C ARG A 430 -17.83 -8.32 -7.68
N ASN A 431 -18.02 -8.11 -8.98
CA ASN A 431 -18.98 -8.88 -9.76
C ASN A 431 -18.42 -10.28 -10.09
N ASN A 432 -19.29 -11.24 -10.44
CA ASN A 432 -18.89 -12.59 -10.87
C ASN A 432 -18.69 -12.74 -12.39
N SER A 433 -18.80 -11.67 -13.18
CA SER A 433 -18.73 -11.70 -14.65
C SER A 433 -17.34 -11.42 -15.23
N ASP A 434 -16.64 -10.41 -14.71
CA ASP A 434 -15.27 -10.06 -15.09
C ASP A 434 -14.33 -9.88 -13.89
N GLY A 435 -14.86 -9.95 -12.66
CA GLY A 435 -14.09 -9.80 -11.42
C GLY A 435 -13.77 -8.35 -11.06
N SER A 436 -14.24 -7.36 -11.84
CA SER A 436 -14.09 -5.95 -11.51
C SER A 436 -15.08 -5.52 -10.40
N GLU A 437 -14.80 -4.36 -9.82
CA GLU A 437 -15.65 -3.80 -8.76
C GLU A 437 -16.90 -3.12 -9.35
N SER A 438 -16.87 -2.75 -10.64
CA SER A 438 -18.00 -2.22 -11.39
C SER A 438 -19.22 -3.17 -11.30
N GLY A 439 -20.35 -2.64 -10.85
CA GLY A 439 -21.57 -3.44 -10.64
C GLY A 439 -21.56 -4.29 -9.36
N SER A 440 -20.62 -4.09 -8.43
CA SER A 440 -20.74 -4.59 -7.06
C SER A 440 -21.63 -3.69 -6.18
N LEU A 441 -21.99 -4.16 -4.98
CA LEU A 441 -22.62 -3.32 -3.95
C LEU A 441 -21.68 -2.16 -3.55
N LEU A 442 -20.40 -2.44 -3.31
CA LEU A 442 -19.41 -1.44 -2.90
C LEU A 442 -19.31 -0.29 -3.91
N HIS A 443 -19.27 -0.58 -5.21
CA HIS A 443 -19.20 0.44 -6.27
C HIS A 443 -20.37 1.43 -6.25
N ILE A 444 -21.54 1.01 -5.77
CA ILE A 444 -22.73 1.86 -5.68
C ILE A 444 -22.79 2.61 -4.35
N MET A 445 -22.34 1.97 -3.26
CA MET A 445 -22.24 2.63 -1.95
C MET A 445 -21.05 3.61 -1.86
N ASN A 446 -20.08 3.52 -2.76
CA ASN A 446 -18.84 4.30 -2.76
C ASN A 446 -18.91 5.57 -3.62
N HIS A 447 -19.27 6.65 -2.95
CA HIS A 447 -19.12 8.04 -3.36
C HIS A 447 -18.14 8.78 -2.43
N THR A 448 -17.18 8.06 -1.82
CA THR A 448 -16.13 8.66 -1.01
C THR A 448 -15.19 9.49 -1.88
N LEU A 449 -14.67 10.58 -1.32
CA LEU A 449 -13.79 11.51 -2.01
C LEU A 449 -12.30 11.25 -1.70
N THR A 450 -11.99 10.43 -0.68
CA THR A 450 -10.63 10.16 -0.20
C THR A 450 -10.30 8.66 -0.24
N ILE A 451 -9.02 8.32 -0.46
CA ILE A 451 -8.57 6.93 -0.59
C ILE A 451 -8.76 6.14 0.73
N TYR A 452 -8.51 6.79 1.87
CA TYR A 452 -8.74 6.21 3.20
C TYR A 452 -10.23 6.12 3.57
N GLY A 453 -11.07 7.06 3.12
CA GLY A 453 -12.53 6.91 3.16
C GLY A 453 -13.00 5.68 2.38
N SER A 454 -12.49 5.51 1.15
CA SER A 454 -12.77 4.34 0.30
C SER A 454 -12.35 3.01 0.96
N ARG A 455 -11.16 2.97 1.59
CA ARG A 455 -10.72 1.80 2.40
C ARG A 455 -11.65 1.53 3.59
N LEU A 456 -11.97 2.54 4.38
CA LEU A 456 -12.84 2.39 5.54
C LEU A 456 -14.25 1.93 5.14
N LEU A 457 -14.76 2.43 4.01
CA LEU A 457 -16.04 2.00 3.47
C LEU A 457 -16.02 0.54 2.99
N ARG A 458 -14.93 0.07 2.35
CA ARG A 458 -14.74 -1.35 2.00
C ARG A 458 -14.78 -2.24 3.26
N HIS A 459 -14.12 -1.82 4.33
CA HIS A 459 -14.19 -2.52 5.63
C HIS A 459 -15.62 -2.50 6.19
N TRP A 460 -16.31 -1.36 6.22
CA TRP A 460 -17.70 -1.30 6.68
C TRP A 460 -18.59 -2.25 5.89
N VAL A 461 -18.62 -2.15 4.55
CA VAL A 461 -19.50 -2.97 3.67
C VAL A 461 -19.24 -4.48 3.79
N THR A 462 -18.08 -4.89 4.34
CA THR A 462 -17.77 -6.31 4.65
C THR A 462 -18.00 -6.69 6.11
N HIS A 463 -18.15 -5.73 7.01
CA HIS A 463 -18.35 -5.91 8.46
C HIS A 463 -19.57 -5.06 8.92
N PRO A 464 -20.82 -5.50 8.63
CA PRO A 464 -22.04 -4.79 9.04
C PRO A 464 -22.20 -4.72 10.55
N LEU A 465 -22.72 -3.61 11.08
CA LEU A 465 -22.95 -3.50 12.52
C LEU A 465 -24.19 -4.28 12.98
N CYS A 466 -24.13 -4.85 14.17
CA CYS A 466 -25.28 -5.41 14.89
C CYS A 466 -25.76 -4.50 16.04
N ASP A 467 -24.94 -3.57 16.53
CA ASP A 467 -25.33 -2.62 17.59
C ASP A 467 -26.29 -1.53 17.06
N ARG A 468 -27.55 -1.58 17.51
CA ARG A 468 -28.60 -0.62 17.12
C ARG A 468 -28.29 0.84 17.46
N ASN A 469 -27.57 1.13 18.54
CA ASN A 469 -27.22 2.50 18.92
C ASN A 469 -26.17 3.06 17.94
N MET A 470 -25.18 2.25 17.58
CA MET A 470 -24.14 2.60 16.62
C MET A 470 -24.70 2.73 15.20
N ILE A 471 -25.66 1.87 14.80
CA ILE A 471 -26.40 2.00 13.53
C ILE A 471 -27.23 3.29 13.55
N SER A 472 -27.99 3.56 14.61
CA SER A 472 -28.83 4.76 14.73
C SER A 472 -27.99 6.04 14.64
N ALA A 473 -26.85 6.09 15.34
CA ALA A 473 -25.93 7.24 15.28
C ALA A 473 -25.35 7.49 13.88
N ARG A 474 -25.08 6.43 13.09
CA ARG A 474 -24.74 6.56 11.66
C ARG A 474 -25.93 7.11 10.86
N LEU A 475 -27.12 6.54 11.03
CA LEU A 475 -28.34 6.96 10.31
C LEU A 475 -28.71 8.42 10.62
N ASP A 476 -28.53 8.89 11.85
CA ASP A 476 -28.76 10.28 12.25
C ASP A 476 -27.78 11.24 11.58
N ALA A 477 -26.47 10.91 11.58
CA ALA A 477 -25.46 11.71 10.89
C ALA A 477 -25.69 11.75 9.36
N VAL A 478 -26.03 10.62 8.74
CA VAL A 478 -26.37 10.54 7.30
C VAL A 478 -27.63 11.35 6.98
N SER A 479 -28.65 11.30 7.85
CA SER A 479 -29.90 12.07 7.66
C SER A 479 -29.65 13.58 7.74
N GLU A 480 -28.86 14.04 8.72
CA GLU A 480 -28.50 15.45 8.87
C GLU A 480 -27.70 15.98 7.67
N ILE A 481 -26.72 15.23 7.16
CA ILE A 481 -25.97 15.63 5.97
C ILE A 481 -26.90 15.70 4.74
N ALA A 482 -27.84 14.76 4.60
CA ALA A 482 -28.82 14.75 3.50
C ALA A 482 -29.84 15.90 3.60
N GLU A 483 -30.34 16.24 4.80
CA GLU A 483 -31.15 17.44 5.04
C GLU A 483 -30.43 18.69 4.49
N CYS A 484 -29.14 18.84 4.80
CA CYS A 484 -28.30 19.94 4.31
C CYS A 484 -27.97 19.90 2.81
N MET A 485 -28.20 18.78 2.11
CA MET A 485 -28.16 18.70 0.64
C MET A 485 -29.46 19.20 -0.03
N GLY A 486 -30.49 19.54 0.77
CA GLY A 486 -31.80 20.00 0.28
C GLY A 486 -32.89 18.92 0.28
N PHE A 487 -32.73 17.83 1.04
CA PHE A 487 -33.80 16.82 1.21
C PHE A 487 -34.90 17.31 2.16
N SER A 488 -35.76 18.19 1.66
CA SER A 488 -37.11 18.41 2.20
C SER A 488 -38.13 17.61 1.40
N LYS A 489 -38.98 16.82 2.07
CA LYS A 489 -40.14 16.16 1.45
C LYS A 489 -41.37 17.09 1.36
N ASP A 490 -41.31 18.31 1.90
CA ASP A 490 -42.48 19.19 2.08
C ASP A 490 -42.81 20.10 0.88
N SER A 491 -42.04 20.03 -0.22
CA SER A 491 -42.27 20.80 -1.46
C SER A 491 -43.55 20.42 -2.24
N GLN A 492 -44.50 19.72 -1.60
CA GLN A 492 -45.83 19.38 -2.14
C GLN A 492 -46.99 19.79 -1.21
N ARG A 493 -46.78 20.75 -0.30
CA ARG A 493 -47.86 21.42 0.45
C ARG A 493 -47.76 22.96 0.42
N VAL A 494 -47.59 23.52 -0.78
CA VAL A 494 -47.94 24.92 -1.06
C VAL A 494 -48.95 24.94 -2.19
N SER A 495 -50.21 24.71 -1.82
CA SER A 495 -51.38 25.00 -2.64
C SER A 495 -52.21 26.02 -1.88
N GLU A 496 -52.35 27.22 -2.44
CA GLU A 496 -53.28 28.28 -2.01
C GLU A 496 -53.05 28.81 -0.57
N LEU A 497 -52.29 29.90 -0.44
CA LEU A 497 -52.85 31.24 -0.17
C LEU A 497 -51.79 32.35 -0.16
N ASP A 498 -52.28 33.56 -0.48
CA ASP A 498 -51.77 34.92 -0.27
C ASP A 498 -50.40 35.38 -0.85
N GLU A 499 -50.47 36.46 -1.64
CA GLU A 499 -49.36 37.25 -2.17
C GLU A 499 -49.07 38.45 -1.23
N ASP A 500 -48.00 38.37 -0.42
CA ASP A 500 -47.12 39.50 -0.03
C ASP A 500 -46.22 39.10 1.17
N ASP A 501 -44.99 38.67 0.90
CA ASP A 501 -43.80 39.38 1.42
C ASP A 501 -42.54 39.01 0.60
N SER A 502 -41.59 39.94 0.49
CA SER A 502 -40.47 39.87 -0.46
C SER A 502 -39.12 39.48 0.15
N GLU A 503 -39.10 38.50 1.07
CA GLU A 503 -37.86 37.86 1.52
C GLU A 503 -37.72 36.44 0.96
N VAL A 504 -37.02 36.33 -0.19
CA VAL A 504 -36.48 35.05 -0.67
C VAL A 504 -35.35 34.63 0.26
N ALA A 505 -35.70 33.92 1.33
CA ALA A 505 -34.75 33.38 2.30
C ALA A 505 -33.75 32.43 1.62
N ILE A 506 -32.52 32.91 1.39
CA ILE A 506 -31.42 32.10 0.84
C ILE A 506 -30.95 31.15 1.96
N VAL A 507 -31.58 29.99 2.05
CA VAL A 507 -31.24 28.93 3.02
C VAL A 507 -29.81 28.44 2.74
N GLN A 508 -28.86 28.82 3.59
CA GLN A 508 -27.44 28.53 3.38
C GLN A 508 -27.09 27.06 3.66
N PRO A 509 -26.47 26.33 2.69
CA PRO A 509 -26.09 24.92 2.84
C PRO A 509 -24.67 24.74 3.42
N ASP A 510 -24.34 25.49 4.47
CA ASP A 510 -22.95 25.67 4.95
C ASP A 510 -22.27 24.34 5.36
N LEU A 511 -22.96 23.45 6.09
CA LEU A 511 -22.41 22.17 6.53
C LEU A 511 -22.04 21.26 5.34
N TYR A 512 -22.97 21.08 4.39
CA TYR A 512 -22.74 20.25 3.21
C TYR A 512 -21.65 20.85 2.31
N TYR A 513 -21.70 22.16 2.03
CA TYR A 513 -20.73 22.82 1.16
C TYR A 513 -19.32 22.77 1.75
N LEU A 514 -19.16 23.03 3.05
CA LEU A 514 -17.85 23.00 3.70
C LEU A 514 -17.31 21.56 3.79
N LEU A 515 -18.13 20.57 4.16
CA LEU A 515 -17.70 19.18 4.23
C LEU A 515 -17.30 18.66 2.85
N SER A 516 -18.09 18.95 1.82
CA SER A 516 -17.78 18.65 0.42
C SER A 516 -16.47 19.32 -0.04
N ALA A 517 -16.24 20.58 0.31
CA ALA A 517 -15.02 21.31 -0.03
C ALA A 517 -13.78 20.75 0.68
N VAL A 518 -13.88 20.40 1.97
CA VAL A 518 -12.81 19.76 2.74
C VAL A 518 -12.45 18.40 2.15
N LEU A 519 -13.45 17.52 1.95
CA LEU A 519 -13.24 16.18 1.42
C LEU A 519 -12.73 16.22 -0.04
N THR A 520 -13.21 17.15 -0.87
CA THR A 520 -12.70 17.34 -2.25
C THR A 520 -11.26 17.86 -2.27
N ALA A 521 -10.86 18.70 -1.30
CA ALA A 521 -9.46 19.14 -1.18
C ALA A 521 -8.55 17.99 -0.70
N LEU A 522 -9.03 17.21 0.27
CA LEU A 522 -8.34 16.02 0.77
C LEU A 522 -8.19 14.92 -0.30
N GLY A 523 -9.20 14.72 -1.14
CA GLY A 523 -9.17 13.81 -2.30
C GLY A 523 -8.21 14.20 -3.41
N ARG A 524 -7.61 15.41 -3.35
CA ARG A 524 -6.55 15.89 -4.25
C ARG A 524 -5.20 16.02 -3.54
N SER A 525 -5.13 15.63 -2.26
CA SER A 525 -3.92 15.59 -1.45
C SER A 525 -3.40 14.14 -1.39
N PRO A 526 -2.13 13.89 -1.04
CA PRO A 526 -1.66 12.52 -0.86
C PRO A 526 -2.47 11.78 0.21
N ASP A 527 -2.40 10.45 0.19
CA ASP A 527 -3.03 9.58 1.17
C ASP A 527 -2.48 9.85 2.58
N ILE A 528 -3.16 10.71 3.35
CA ILE A 528 -2.69 11.16 4.66
C ILE A 528 -2.65 10.04 5.71
N GLU A 529 -3.40 8.94 5.54
CA GLU A 529 -3.37 7.78 6.44
C GLU A 529 -2.09 6.95 6.24
N ARG A 530 -1.73 6.65 4.98
CA ARG A 530 -0.42 6.08 4.65
C ARG A 530 0.71 7.06 4.96
N GLY A 531 0.47 8.36 4.74
CA GLY A 531 1.39 9.45 5.03
C GLY A 531 1.83 9.49 6.49
N ILE A 532 0.91 9.67 7.45
CA ILE A 532 1.28 9.68 8.89
C ILE A 532 1.96 8.38 9.34
N THR A 533 1.59 7.25 8.72
CA THR A 533 2.17 5.94 9.04
C THR A 533 3.60 5.80 8.52
N ARG A 534 3.92 6.31 7.32
CA ARG A 534 5.31 6.40 6.81
C ARG A 534 6.16 7.40 7.57
N ILE A 535 5.58 8.52 8.01
CA ILE A 535 6.26 9.52 8.84
C ILE A 535 6.68 8.87 10.17
N PHE A 536 5.77 8.12 10.80
CA PHE A 536 6.04 7.33 12.01
C PHE A 536 7.08 6.20 11.77
N HIS A 537 7.04 5.50 10.63
CA HIS A 537 8.05 4.50 10.25
C HIS A 537 9.41 5.10 9.84
N ARG A 538 9.50 6.43 9.73
CA ARG A 538 10.66 7.19 9.21
C ARG A 538 10.99 6.91 7.74
N THR A 539 10.01 6.43 6.96
CA THR A 539 10.12 6.15 5.52
C THR A 539 9.53 7.25 4.62
N ALA A 540 8.92 8.28 5.22
CA ALA A 540 8.34 9.40 4.47
C ALA A 540 9.38 10.38 3.94
N THR A 541 9.10 10.94 2.76
CA THR A 541 9.91 12.02 2.17
C THR A 541 9.53 13.40 2.76
N ALA A 542 10.43 14.39 2.63
CA ALA A 542 10.18 15.74 3.14
C ALA A 542 9.00 16.45 2.45
N SER A 543 8.84 16.24 1.14
CA SER A 543 7.71 16.77 0.37
C SER A 543 6.39 16.10 0.75
N GLU A 544 6.38 14.78 0.94
CA GLU A 544 5.25 14.00 1.46
C GLU A 544 4.83 14.47 2.86
N PHE A 545 5.79 14.64 3.78
CA PHE A 545 5.53 15.19 5.12
C PHE A 545 4.80 16.54 5.04
N ILE A 546 5.35 17.48 4.27
CA ILE A 546 4.78 18.83 4.15
C ILE A 546 3.40 18.80 3.48
N ALA A 547 3.19 17.96 2.46
CA ALA A 547 1.90 17.82 1.80
C ALA A 547 0.82 17.23 2.74
N VAL A 548 1.15 16.17 3.48
CA VAL A 548 0.27 15.52 4.47
C VAL A 548 -0.13 16.50 5.57
N PHE A 549 0.83 17.19 6.17
CA PHE A 549 0.53 18.17 7.22
C PHE A 549 -0.17 19.43 6.71
N GLN A 550 0.09 19.89 5.48
CA GLN A 550 -0.67 21.00 4.88
C GLN A 550 -2.13 20.60 4.63
N ALA A 551 -2.39 19.36 4.20
CA ALA A 551 -3.74 18.83 4.03
C ALA A 551 -4.51 18.75 5.37
N ILE A 552 -3.91 18.14 6.40
CA ILE A 552 -4.48 18.06 7.76
C ILE A 552 -4.74 19.47 8.33
N LEU A 553 -3.77 20.39 8.23
CA LEU A 553 -3.89 21.75 8.75
C LEU A 553 -4.97 22.57 8.02
N ALA A 554 -5.13 22.36 6.70
CA ALA A 554 -6.17 23.02 5.92
C ALA A 554 -7.57 22.47 6.28
N ALA A 555 -7.73 21.15 6.36
CA ALA A 555 -8.98 20.51 6.75
C ALA A 555 -9.42 20.92 8.16
N GLY A 556 -8.53 20.82 9.16
CA GLY A 556 -8.83 21.22 10.54
C GLY A 556 -9.19 22.70 10.68
N LYS A 557 -8.49 23.60 9.96
CA LYS A 557 -8.82 25.05 9.94
C LYS A 557 -10.15 25.37 9.25
N GLN A 558 -10.57 24.58 8.27
CA GLN A 558 -11.88 24.74 7.65
C GLN A 558 -12.97 24.18 8.58
N LEU A 559 -12.87 22.92 9.00
CA LEU A 559 -13.84 22.26 9.88
C LEU A 559 -14.08 23.02 11.20
N LYS A 560 -13.05 23.65 11.78
CA LYS A 560 -13.20 24.46 13.01
C LYS A 560 -14.18 25.63 12.86
N ARG A 561 -14.50 26.07 11.64
CA ARG A 561 -15.54 27.09 11.38
C ARG A 561 -16.94 26.64 11.79
N LEU A 562 -17.23 25.33 11.71
CA LEU A 562 -18.50 24.75 12.17
C LEU A 562 -18.59 24.77 13.70
N CYS A 563 -17.46 24.72 14.41
CA CYS A 563 -17.40 24.71 15.87
C CYS A 563 -17.48 26.12 16.48
N ILE A 564 -16.89 27.12 15.82
CA ILE A 564 -16.86 28.53 16.31
C ILE A 564 -18.28 29.14 16.38
N GLN A 565 -19.24 28.62 15.62
CA GLN A 565 -20.64 29.04 15.66
C GLN A 565 -21.36 28.71 16.99
N GLU A 566 -20.76 27.90 17.88
CA GLU A 566 -21.37 27.56 19.18
C GLU A 566 -21.11 28.58 20.30
N GLU A 567 -20.06 29.41 20.22
CA GLU A 567 -19.57 30.20 21.37
C GLU A 567 -20.15 31.62 21.50
N HIS A 568 -20.93 32.11 20.52
CA HIS A 568 -21.29 33.54 20.41
C HIS A 568 -22.79 33.90 20.42
N ASN A 569 -23.73 32.95 20.40
CA ASN A 569 -25.15 33.27 20.33
C ASN A 569 -25.78 33.57 21.70
N TYR A 570 -25.85 34.85 22.06
CA TYR A 570 -26.68 35.35 23.18
C TYR A 570 -27.94 36.12 22.72
N ASP A 571 -28.24 36.10 21.41
CA ASP A 571 -29.42 36.74 20.81
C ASP A 571 -30.32 35.73 20.06
N GLY A 572 -31.63 35.98 20.12
CA GLY A 572 -32.70 34.99 19.91
C GLY A 572 -33.07 34.64 18.46
N VAL A 573 -32.13 34.62 17.52
CA VAL A 573 -32.39 34.13 16.14
C VAL A 573 -31.59 32.86 15.89
N GLY A 574 -32.31 31.80 15.52
CA GLY A 574 -31.83 30.41 15.62
C GLY A 574 -30.75 30.01 14.62
N SER A 575 -29.48 30.29 14.93
CA SER A 575 -28.34 29.59 14.34
C SER A 575 -28.36 28.13 14.78
N LYS A 576 -28.53 27.19 13.84
CA LYS A 576 -28.75 25.77 14.11
C LYS A 576 -27.42 25.02 14.05
N THR A 577 -26.93 24.60 15.22
CA THR A 577 -25.70 23.82 15.38
C THR A 577 -25.86 22.38 14.89
N VAL A 578 -24.73 21.68 14.72
CA VAL A 578 -24.70 20.25 14.35
C VAL A 578 -25.41 19.41 15.42
N LYS A 579 -26.49 18.74 15.03
CA LYS A 579 -27.40 17.97 15.90
C LYS A 579 -26.82 16.60 16.25
N SER A 580 -26.25 15.90 15.28
CA SER A 580 -25.79 14.52 15.46
C SER A 580 -24.56 14.46 16.35
N VAL A 581 -24.68 13.74 17.47
CA VAL A 581 -23.59 13.51 18.44
C VAL A 581 -22.38 12.86 17.76
N LEU A 582 -22.62 11.95 16.81
CA LEU A 582 -21.55 11.33 16.02
C LEU A 582 -20.84 12.37 15.14
N LEU A 583 -21.62 13.15 14.37
CA LEU A 583 -21.08 14.14 13.44
C LEU A 583 -20.27 15.22 14.17
N LYS A 584 -20.82 15.75 15.27
CA LYS A 584 -20.14 16.72 16.15
C LYS A 584 -18.85 16.16 16.74
N ARG A 585 -18.86 14.91 17.25
CA ARG A 585 -17.65 14.25 17.80
C ARG A 585 -16.54 14.10 16.74
N LEU A 586 -16.90 13.72 15.52
CA LEU A 586 -15.95 13.55 14.42
C LEU A 586 -15.34 14.87 13.95
N ILE A 587 -16.15 15.92 13.80
CA ILE A 587 -15.68 17.26 13.44
C ILE A 587 -14.73 17.79 14.53
N LEU A 588 -15.10 17.68 15.81
CA LEU A 588 -14.25 18.12 16.93
C LEU A 588 -12.92 17.36 17.02
N ALA A 589 -12.89 16.07 16.70
CA ALA A 589 -11.66 15.29 16.64
C ALA A 589 -10.74 15.74 15.49
N ALA A 590 -11.29 15.94 14.29
CA ALA A 590 -10.52 16.38 13.12
C ALA A 590 -10.11 17.87 13.17
N SER A 591 -10.83 18.70 13.94
CA SER A 591 -10.60 20.15 14.04
C SER A 591 -10.04 20.60 15.40
N SER A 592 -9.49 19.69 16.20
CA SER A 592 -9.05 19.98 17.57
C SER A 592 -7.93 21.03 17.59
N SER A 593 -7.91 21.88 18.62
CA SER A 593 -6.90 22.94 18.73
C SER A 593 -5.47 22.40 18.90
N SER A 594 -5.31 21.18 19.43
CA SER A 594 -4.03 20.49 19.53
C SER A 594 -3.56 19.93 18.20
N VAL A 595 -4.40 19.20 17.44
CA VAL A 595 -4.09 18.74 16.07
C VAL A 595 -3.67 19.92 15.17
N VAL A 596 -4.47 21.01 15.19
CA VAL A 596 -4.21 22.21 14.38
C VAL A 596 -2.95 22.96 14.84
N GLY A 597 -2.68 23.01 16.15
CA GLY A 597 -1.49 23.65 16.71
C GLY A 597 -0.21 22.86 16.46
N ASN A 598 -0.24 21.55 16.70
CA ASN A 598 0.88 20.64 16.50
C ASN A 598 1.24 20.53 15.01
N ALA A 599 0.26 20.48 14.11
CA ALA A 599 0.51 20.52 12.66
C ALA A 599 1.16 21.84 12.21
N ALA A 600 0.73 22.98 12.78
CA ALA A 600 1.35 24.28 12.49
C ALA A 600 2.80 24.35 13.03
N LYS A 601 3.05 23.82 14.23
CA LYS A 601 4.39 23.74 14.85
C LYS A 601 5.33 22.88 13.98
N LEU A 602 4.93 21.66 13.64
CA LEU A 602 5.71 20.72 12.83
C LEU A 602 5.98 21.19 11.39
N LEU A 603 5.11 22.03 10.83
CA LEU A 603 5.37 22.71 9.56
C LEU A 603 6.30 23.92 9.71
N SER A 604 6.24 24.65 10.82
CA SER A 604 7.06 25.86 11.03
C SER A 604 8.56 25.61 11.20
N THR A 605 8.95 24.38 11.55
CA THR A 605 10.37 23.95 11.65
C THR A 605 10.99 23.57 10.30
N LEU A 606 10.21 23.50 9.21
CA LEU A 606 10.66 23.00 7.91
C LEU A 606 10.55 24.06 6.81
N ASN A 607 11.56 24.12 5.95
CA ASN A 607 11.58 24.93 4.75
C ASN A 607 10.81 24.22 3.62
N LYS A 608 9.77 24.87 3.08
CA LYS A 608 8.89 24.29 2.05
C LYS A 608 9.63 24.14 0.72
N GLU A 609 10.34 25.17 0.30
CA GLU A 609 11.01 25.25 -0.99
C GLU A 609 12.15 24.22 -1.11
N ALA A 610 12.84 23.94 -0.01
CA ALA A 610 13.86 22.89 0.09
C ALA A 610 13.24 21.48 0.05
N ALA A 611 12.12 21.26 0.75
CA ALA A 611 11.41 19.99 0.73
C ALA A 611 10.88 19.63 -0.66
N GLU A 612 10.31 20.59 -1.40
CA GLU A 612 9.85 20.41 -2.79
C GLU A 612 11.00 20.11 -3.77
N GLN A 613 12.22 20.54 -3.46
CA GLN A 613 13.44 20.25 -4.23
C GLN A 613 14.18 18.97 -3.78
N GLY A 614 13.77 18.35 -2.66
CA GLY A 614 14.49 17.23 -2.05
C GLY A 614 15.79 17.62 -1.34
N ASP A 615 16.00 18.91 -1.06
CA ASP A 615 17.23 19.42 -0.44
C ASP A 615 17.22 19.27 1.09
N LEU A 616 17.70 18.13 1.57
CA LEU A 616 17.92 17.86 2.99
C LEU A 616 18.90 18.86 3.66
N THR A 617 19.82 19.50 2.90
CA THR A 617 20.83 20.39 3.49
C THR A 617 20.21 21.69 4.02
N ASN A 618 19.15 22.18 3.36
CA ASN A 618 18.42 23.41 3.74
C ASN A 618 17.03 23.14 4.35
N LEU A 619 16.60 21.87 4.47
CA LEU A 619 15.26 21.49 4.94
C LEU A 619 14.91 22.01 6.34
N ILE A 620 15.79 21.85 7.34
CA ILE A 620 15.49 22.25 8.72
C ILE A 620 15.81 23.74 8.91
N ILE A 621 14.84 24.47 9.46
CA ILE A 621 14.98 25.88 9.85
C ILE A 621 15.65 25.94 11.22
N ILE A 622 16.77 26.64 11.32
CA ILE A 622 17.53 26.80 12.57
C ILE A 622 17.05 28.07 13.25
N SER A 623 16.17 27.94 14.23
CA SER A 623 15.59 29.07 15.00
C SER A 623 15.82 28.98 16.51
N ASP A 624 15.83 27.78 17.10
CA ASP A 624 15.69 27.58 18.56
C ASP A 624 16.70 26.55 19.12
N ASP A 625 17.99 26.71 18.83
CA ASP A 625 19.12 25.83 19.23
C ASP A 625 19.01 24.33 18.86
N GLN A 626 17.93 23.90 18.21
CA GLN A 626 17.73 22.54 17.72
C GLN A 626 18.71 22.22 16.56
N PHE A 627 19.32 21.03 16.62
CA PHE A 627 20.31 20.53 15.66
C PHE A 627 21.55 21.43 15.46
N PRO A 628 22.32 21.75 16.52
CA PRO A 628 23.53 22.58 16.43
C PRO A 628 24.65 21.94 15.59
N GLU A 629 24.52 20.66 15.25
CA GLU A 629 25.40 19.94 14.33
C GLU A 629 25.18 20.40 12.88
N VAL A 630 23.91 20.58 12.46
CA VAL A 630 23.56 21.09 11.13
C VAL A 630 24.03 22.54 10.98
N ALA A 631 23.93 23.35 12.03
CA ALA A 631 24.47 24.71 12.06
C ALA A 631 25.98 24.73 11.78
N ARG A 632 26.78 23.99 12.57
CA ARG A 632 28.23 23.87 12.41
C ARG A 632 28.63 23.31 11.04
N ALA A 633 27.89 22.35 10.50
CA ALA A 633 28.14 21.79 9.17
C ALA A 633 27.83 22.80 8.04
N ARG A 634 26.75 23.58 8.14
CA ARG A 634 26.45 24.68 7.20
C ARG A 634 27.55 25.77 7.24
N GLU A 635 28.02 26.13 8.43
CA GLU A 635 29.16 27.06 8.60
C GLU A 635 30.45 26.52 7.98
N ALA A 636 30.77 25.24 8.18
CA ALA A 636 31.95 24.61 7.59
C ALA A 636 31.91 24.60 6.05
N VAL A 637 30.76 24.29 5.44
CA VAL A 637 30.55 24.37 3.99
C VAL A 637 30.70 25.81 3.48
N GLN A 638 30.12 26.79 4.16
CA GLN A 638 30.24 28.20 3.78
C GLN A 638 31.69 28.69 3.88
N PHE A 639 32.43 28.34 4.94
CA PHE A 639 33.84 28.66 5.09
C PHE A 639 34.72 27.99 4.02
N ALA A 640 34.48 26.72 3.69
CA ALA A 640 35.18 26.02 2.62
C ALA A 640 34.94 26.67 1.24
N LYS A 641 33.71 27.15 1.00
CA LYS A 641 33.32 27.88 -0.21
C LYS A 641 33.96 29.26 -0.30
N GLU A 642 33.91 30.07 0.77
CA GLU A 642 34.57 31.38 0.81
C GLU A 642 36.09 31.27 0.61
N LYS A 643 36.70 30.24 1.19
CA LYS A 643 38.11 29.89 0.99
C LYS A 643 38.41 29.57 -0.48
N LEU A 644 37.57 28.76 -1.15
CA LEU A 644 37.68 28.46 -2.59
C LEU A 644 37.52 29.72 -3.45
N ASP A 645 36.48 30.52 -3.21
CA ASP A 645 36.23 31.77 -3.94
C ASP A 645 37.38 32.77 -3.78
N SER A 646 38.00 32.86 -2.59
CA SER A 646 39.15 33.74 -2.33
C SER A 646 40.36 33.48 -3.24
N LEU A 647 40.52 32.25 -3.75
CA LEU A 647 41.63 31.87 -4.62
C LEU A 647 41.61 32.64 -5.95
N ILE A 648 40.44 33.09 -6.44
CA ILE A 648 40.37 33.92 -7.66
C ILE A 648 41.17 35.22 -7.49
N GLY A 649 41.23 35.76 -6.27
CA GLY A 649 42.03 36.94 -5.94
C GLY A 649 43.55 36.71 -6.02
N LEU A 650 44.00 35.46 -5.86
CA LEU A 650 45.40 35.07 -6.07
C LEU A 650 45.70 34.94 -7.57
N TYR A 651 44.86 34.22 -8.32
CA TYR A 651 45.08 34.03 -9.76
C TYR A 651 44.91 35.32 -10.58
N ARG A 652 44.01 36.24 -10.18
CA ARG A 652 43.92 37.61 -10.73
C ARG A 652 45.25 38.37 -10.63
N LYS A 653 46.01 38.18 -9.54
CA LYS A 653 47.35 38.78 -9.34
C LYS A 653 48.41 38.02 -10.13
N GLN A 654 48.44 36.68 -10.04
CA GLN A 654 49.45 35.82 -10.67
C GLN A 654 49.41 35.88 -12.20
N LEU A 655 48.22 35.89 -12.80
CA LEU A 655 47.99 35.93 -14.24
C LEU A 655 47.87 37.37 -14.79
N GLN A 656 47.90 38.37 -13.92
CA GLN A 656 47.69 39.80 -14.21
C GLN A 656 46.33 40.15 -14.87
N MET A 657 45.39 39.21 -14.92
CA MET A 657 44.06 39.38 -15.48
C MET A 657 43.06 39.87 -14.43
N ARG A 658 42.72 41.17 -14.47
CA ARG A 658 41.79 41.80 -13.50
C ARG A 658 40.37 41.22 -13.56
N ASN A 659 39.89 40.88 -14.75
CA ASN A 659 38.52 40.40 -15.01
C ASN A 659 38.44 38.86 -15.07
N LEU A 660 39.35 38.15 -14.40
CA LEU A 660 39.32 36.69 -14.34
C LEU A 660 38.23 36.21 -13.38
N GLU A 661 37.39 35.28 -13.81
CA GLU A 661 36.32 34.69 -13.00
C GLU A 661 36.32 33.16 -13.15
N PHE A 662 35.78 32.47 -12.15
CA PHE A 662 35.63 31.03 -12.17
C PHE A 662 34.49 30.61 -13.10
N MET A 663 34.80 29.74 -14.07
CA MET A 663 33.85 29.27 -15.06
C MET A 663 33.27 27.90 -14.69
N SER A 664 32.01 27.65 -15.03
CA SER A 664 31.35 26.35 -14.88
C SER A 664 30.88 25.86 -16.24
N VAL A 665 31.29 24.65 -16.64
CA VAL A 665 31.00 24.06 -17.96
C VAL A 665 30.72 22.57 -17.83
N SER A 666 29.57 22.12 -18.37
CA SER A 666 29.19 20.69 -18.43
C SER A 666 29.21 19.97 -17.07
N GLY A 667 28.86 20.67 -16.00
CA GLY A 667 28.84 20.14 -14.62
C GLY A 667 30.15 20.31 -13.85
N THR A 668 31.29 20.54 -14.52
CA THR A 668 32.55 20.90 -13.85
C THR A 668 32.54 22.39 -13.51
N THR A 669 32.84 22.74 -12.25
CA THR A 669 32.83 24.11 -11.72
C THR A 669 34.25 24.62 -11.42
N HIS A 670 34.41 25.92 -11.21
CA HIS A 670 35.67 26.57 -10.80
C HIS A 670 36.85 26.37 -11.78
N LEU A 671 36.54 26.26 -13.08
CA LEU A 671 37.51 26.20 -14.17
C LEU A 671 38.16 27.58 -14.41
N ILE A 672 39.47 27.60 -14.65
CA ILE A 672 40.19 28.77 -15.17
C ILE A 672 40.35 28.62 -16.69
N GLU A 673 39.72 29.50 -17.48
CA GLU A 673 39.81 29.50 -18.95
C GLU A 673 40.86 30.50 -19.46
N LEU A 674 41.80 30.03 -20.28
CA LEU A 674 42.94 30.81 -20.80
C LEU A 674 43.15 30.63 -22.31
N PRO A 675 43.72 31.62 -23.01
CA PRO A 675 44.12 31.49 -24.42
C PRO A 675 45.12 30.35 -24.66
N LEU A 676 45.09 29.78 -25.87
CA LEU A 676 45.99 28.70 -26.31
C LEU A 676 47.48 29.00 -26.10
N ASP A 677 47.89 30.25 -26.30
CA ASP A 677 49.31 30.68 -26.23
C ASP A 677 49.78 31.01 -24.79
N PHE A 678 48.89 30.93 -23.79
CA PHE A 678 49.19 31.33 -22.43
C PHE A 678 49.94 30.23 -21.65
N LYS A 679 51.15 30.54 -21.19
CA LYS A 679 51.98 29.60 -20.41
C LYS A 679 51.45 29.45 -18.99
N VAL A 680 50.96 28.25 -18.66
CA VAL A 680 50.55 27.86 -17.30
C VAL A 680 51.64 27.06 -16.57
N PRO A 681 51.63 27.01 -15.23
CA PRO A 681 52.46 26.09 -14.45
C PRO A 681 52.26 24.61 -14.81
N LEU A 682 53.33 23.81 -14.70
CA LEU A 682 53.32 22.38 -15.06
C LEU A 682 52.44 21.49 -14.15
N ASN A 683 52.06 21.98 -12.97
CA ASN A 683 51.20 21.30 -12.02
C ASN A 683 49.70 21.56 -12.23
N TRP A 684 49.30 22.29 -13.29
CA TRP A 684 47.89 22.57 -13.61
C TRP A 684 47.27 21.46 -14.45
N VAL A 685 46.13 20.93 -14.01
CA VAL A 685 45.41 19.85 -14.70
C VAL A 685 44.55 20.44 -15.81
N LYS A 686 44.84 20.07 -17.07
CA LYS A 686 43.98 20.40 -18.22
C LYS A 686 42.72 19.53 -18.20
N VAL A 687 41.54 20.16 -18.08
CA VAL A 687 40.25 19.45 -18.06
C VAL A 687 39.59 19.43 -19.44
N ASN A 688 39.59 20.55 -20.17
CA ASN A 688 38.93 20.64 -21.47
C ASN A 688 39.63 21.71 -22.35
N SER A 689 39.42 21.68 -23.67
CA SER A 689 39.90 22.72 -24.58
C SER A 689 38.98 22.91 -25.79
N THR A 690 38.71 24.16 -26.12
CA THR A 690 38.00 24.57 -27.34
C THR A 690 39.00 24.99 -28.42
N LYS A 691 38.50 25.37 -29.61
CA LYS A 691 39.34 25.90 -30.71
C LYS A 691 40.01 27.27 -30.44
N LYS A 692 39.82 27.86 -29.25
CA LYS A 692 40.40 29.17 -28.88
C LYS A 692 40.97 29.23 -27.46
N MET A 693 40.40 28.49 -26.52
CA MET A 693 40.76 28.52 -25.10
C MET A 693 40.97 27.12 -24.53
N ILE A 694 41.88 26.99 -23.56
CA ILE A 694 42.08 25.80 -22.74
C ILE A 694 41.54 26.09 -21.32
N ARG A 695 40.96 25.08 -20.67
CA ARG A 695 40.46 25.15 -19.29
C ARG A 695 41.27 24.27 -18.37
N TYR A 696 41.69 24.85 -17.26
CA TYR A 696 42.56 24.23 -16.27
C TYR A 696 41.94 24.26 -14.88
N HIS A 697 42.33 23.28 -14.06
CA HIS A 697 42.28 23.37 -12.60
C HIS A 697 43.70 23.49 -12.05
N PRO A 698 44.03 24.58 -11.34
CA PRO A 698 45.19 24.63 -10.46
C PRO A 698 45.08 23.58 -9.33
N PRO A 699 46.21 23.08 -8.79
CA PRO A 699 46.17 22.10 -7.71
C PRO A 699 45.60 22.67 -6.42
N GLU A 700 45.76 23.96 -6.13
CA GLU A 700 45.19 24.59 -4.93
C GLU A 700 43.65 24.67 -5.02
N VAL A 701 43.13 24.88 -6.24
CA VAL A 701 41.68 24.83 -6.53
C VAL A 701 41.15 23.40 -6.43
N LEU A 702 41.91 22.38 -6.87
CA LEU A 702 41.51 20.98 -6.67
C LEU A 702 41.42 20.63 -5.18
N THR A 703 42.42 20.99 -4.37
CA THR A 703 42.39 20.74 -2.92
C THR A 703 41.24 21.49 -2.21
N ALA A 704 40.93 22.71 -2.63
CA ALA A 704 39.81 23.48 -2.08
C ALA A 704 38.44 22.93 -2.52
N LEU A 705 38.32 22.43 -3.76
CA LEU A 705 37.13 21.73 -4.25
C LEU A 705 36.91 20.40 -3.50
N ASP A 706 37.97 19.63 -3.26
CA ASP A 706 37.90 18.33 -2.56
C ASP A 706 37.47 18.53 -1.09
N GLN A 707 38.01 19.56 -0.43
CA GLN A 707 37.56 19.99 0.90
C GLN A 707 36.11 20.48 0.92
N LEU A 708 35.67 21.21 -0.11
CA LEU A 708 34.27 21.62 -0.24
C LEU A 708 33.33 20.42 -0.49
N LEU A 709 33.74 19.45 -1.30
CA LEU A 709 32.97 18.22 -1.54
C LEU A 709 32.84 17.39 -0.25
N LEU A 710 33.93 17.21 0.50
CA LEU A 710 33.90 16.54 1.81
C LEU A 710 32.93 17.23 2.76
N ALA A 711 33.01 18.56 2.93
CA ALA A 711 32.13 19.31 3.81
C ALA A 711 30.63 19.21 3.41
N ASN A 712 30.32 19.18 2.10
CA ASN A 712 28.94 18.99 1.64
C ASN A 712 28.41 17.58 1.91
N GLU A 713 29.28 16.56 1.81
CA GLU A 713 28.94 15.16 2.11
C GLU A 713 28.75 14.95 3.63
N GLU A 714 29.59 15.58 4.47
CA GLU A 714 29.42 15.63 5.92
C GLU A 714 28.10 16.35 6.30
N LEU A 715 27.80 17.51 5.70
CA LEU A 715 26.52 18.20 5.88
C LEU A 715 25.32 17.33 5.45
N MET A 716 25.42 16.60 4.34
CA MET A 716 24.38 15.65 3.90
C MET A 716 24.13 14.53 4.91
N ILE A 717 25.17 14.00 5.55
CA ILE A 717 25.05 12.98 6.60
C ILE A 717 24.37 13.57 7.85
N VAL A 718 24.85 14.72 8.33
CA VAL A 718 24.31 15.37 9.54
C VAL A 718 22.86 15.83 9.32
N SER A 719 22.52 16.38 8.15
CA SER A 719 21.14 16.70 7.78
C SER A 719 20.23 15.47 7.70
N ARG A 720 20.73 14.32 7.23
CA ARG A 720 19.95 13.07 7.23
C ARG A 720 19.72 12.54 8.64
N ALA A 721 20.72 12.62 9.53
CA ALA A 721 20.58 12.24 10.94
C ALA A 721 19.58 13.15 11.67
N ALA A 722 19.63 14.46 11.41
CA ALA A 722 18.65 15.41 11.93
C ALA A 722 17.22 15.15 11.40
N TRP A 723 17.07 14.69 10.15
CA TRP A 723 15.79 14.27 9.61
C TRP A 723 15.25 12.97 10.26
N ASP A 724 16.09 11.95 10.50
CA ASP A 724 15.68 10.76 11.28
C ASP A 724 15.21 11.13 12.70
N SER A 725 15.96 12.00 13.37
CA SER A 725 15.65 12.49 14.71
C SER A 725 14.35 13.31 14.73
N PHE A 726 14.12 14.18 13.75
CA PHE A 726 12.86 14.91 13.59
C PHE A 726 11.66 13.98 13.35
N LEU A 727 11.81 12.97 12.48
CA LEU A 727 10.77 11.96 12.25
C LEU A 727 10.55 11.04 13.46
N ARG A 728 11.61 10.74 14.25
CA ARG A 728 11.48 10.04 15.54
C ARG A 728 10.66 10.86 16.53
N GLY A 729 10.90 12.16 16.62
CA GLY A 729 10.15 13.10 17.46
C GLY A 729 8.67 13.24 17.09
N PHE A 730 8.26 12.88 15.87
CA PHE A 730 6.83 12.81 15.51
C PHE A 730 6.07 11.70 16.26
N GLY A 731 6.73 10.64 16.73
CA GLY A 731 6.08 9.47 17.34
C GLY A 731 5.11 9.82 18.48
N ILE A 732 5.45 10.83 19.28
CA ILE A 732 4.65 11.37 20.39
C ILE A 732 3.26 11.83 19.94
N TYR A 733 3.16 12.36 18.70
CA TYR A 733 1.93 12.91 18.14
C TYR A 733 1.13 11.90 17.29
N TYR A 734 1.68 10.72 16.98
CA TYR A 734 1.09 9.79 16.00
C TYR A 734 -0.36 9.40 16.35
N ALA A 735 -0.64 9.05 17.61
CA ALA A 735 -1.97 8.65 18.04
C ALA A 735 -3.02 9.78 17.90
N GLU A 736 -2.64 11.04 18.15
CA GLU A 736 -3.51 12.20 17.97
C GLU A 736 -3.84 12.41 16.48
N PHE A 737 -2.83 12.43 15.61
CA PHE A 737 -3.04 12.61 14.18
C PHE A 737 -3.79 11.44 13.55
N ARG A 738 -3.56 10.21 14.01
CA ARG A 738 -4.32 9.03 13.57
C ARG A 738 -5.81 9.14 13.92
N GLY A 739 -6.14 9.56 15.15
CA GLY A 739 -7.53 9.81 15.54
C GLY A 739 -8.22 10.86 14.67
N ALA A 740 -7.51 11.94 14.31
CA ALA A 740 -8.00 12.96 13.38
C ALA A 740 -8.23 12.41 11.96
N VAL A 741 -7.31 11.60 11.42
CA VAL A 741 -7.45 10.98 10.09
C VAL A 741 -8.58 9.94 10.06
N GLN A 742 -8.71 9.10 11.08
CA GLN A 742 -9.84 8.16 11.22
C GLN A 742 -11.18 8.89 11.33
N ALA A 743 -11.22 10.06 11.97
CA ALA A 743 -12.41 10.91 11.98
C ALA A 743 -12.74 11.46 10.58
N LEU A 744 -11.75 11.92 9.80
CA LEU A 744 -11.92 12.34 8.41
C LEU A 744 -12.41 11.19 7.51
N ALA A 745 -11.83 9.99 7.64
CA ALA A 745 -12.26 8.79 6.92
C ALA A 745 -13.73 8.45 7.22
N THR A 746 -14.13 8.55 8.48
CA THR A 746 -15.51 8.29 8.93
C THR A 746 -16.48 9.35 8.39
N LEU A 747 -16.08 10.63 8.37
CA LEU A 747 -16.86 11.72 7.77
C LEU A 747 -17.09 11.50 6.28
N ASP A 748 -16.09 11.03 5.54
CA ASP A 748 -16.18 10.71 4.11
C ASP A 748 -17.13 9.52 3.84
N CYS A 749 -17.10 8.48 4.68
CA CYS A 749 -18.05 7.37 4.60
C CYS A 749 -19.51 7.82 4.84
N LEU A 750 -19.74 8.71 5.81
CA LEU A 750 -21.06 9.28 6.10
C LEU A 750 -21.53 10.22 4.97
N PHE A 751 -20.63 11.00 4.40
CA PHE A 751 -20.90 11.85 3.23
C PHE A 751 -21.22 11.02 1.97
N SER A 752 -20.54 9.90 1.78
CA SER A 752 -20.80 8.92 0.72
C SER A 752 -22.22 8.37 0.81
N PHE A 753 -22.64 7.95 2.02
CA PHE A 753 -24.01 7.49 2.29
C PHE A 753 -25.07 8.57 2.10
N ALA A 754 -24.82 9.80 2.55
CA ALA A 754 -25.72 10.93 2.30
C ALA A 754 -25.78 11.30 0.80
N THR A 755 -24.71 11.04 0.04
CA THR A 755 -24.70 11.25 -1.42
C THR A 755 -25.50 10.17 -2.15
N LEU A 756 -25.45 8.91 -1.70
CA LEU A 756 -26.27 7.82 -2.24
C LEU A 756 -27.78 8.10 -2.09
N LEU A 757 -28.18 8.70 -0.96
CA LEU A 757 -29.55 9.14 -0.67
C LEU A 757 -30.13 10.12 -1.68
N LYS A 758 -29.30 10.79 -2.49
CA LYS A 758 -29.75 11.71 -3.55
C LYS A 758 -30.60 11.00 -4.62
N ASN A 759 -30.45 9.69 -4.75
CA ASN A 759 -31.29 8.86 -5.60
C ASN A 759 -32.69 8.71 -4.97
N LYS A 760 -33.73 9.02 -5.74
CA LYS A 760 -35.13 8.76 -5.35
C LYS A 760 -35.31 7.26 -5.11
N ASN A 761 -36.11 6.89 -4.11
CA ASN A 761 -36.45 5.53 -3.63
C ASN A 761 -35.74 5.05 -2.34
N TYR A 762 -34.85 5.85 -1.72
CA TYR A 762 -34.26 5.48 -0.43
C TYR A 762 -35.07 5.95 0.80
N VAL A 763 -35.09 5.12 1.85
CA VAL A 763 -35.83 5.31 3.13
C VAL A 763 -35.02 4.77 4.32
N ARG A 764 -35.10 5.45 5.47
CA ARG A 764 -34.42 5.05 6.71
C ARG A 764 -35.00 3.73 7.26
N PRO A 765 -34.18 2.69 7.50
CA PRO A 765 -34.63 1.45 8.13
C PRO A 765 -35.11 1.70 9.57
N MET A 766 -36.09 0.92 9.99
CA MET A 766 -36.54 0.85 11.38
C MET A 766 -36.07 -0.48 11.98
N PHE A 767 -35.35 -0.41 13.11
CA PHE A 767 -34.91 -1.57 13.86
C PHE A 767 -35.85 -1.82 15.04
N VAL A 768 -36.28 -3.06 15.20
CA VAL A 768 -37.11 -3.54 16.33
C VAL A 768 -36.37 -3.45 17.67
N ASP A 769 -37.11 -3.40 18.78
CA ASP A 769 -36.54 -3.54 20.13
C ASP A 769 -36.18 -5.01 20.41
N ASP A 770 -35.18 -5.27 21.27
CA ASP A 770 -34.73 -6.63 21.64
C ASP A 770 -35.83 -7.49 22.30
N SER A 771 -36.94 -6.88 22.69
CA SER A 771 -38.16 -7.52 23.21
C SER A 771 -39.19 -7.92 22.15
N GLU A 772 -39.01 -7.52 20.90
CA GLU A 772 -39.90 -7.84 19.77
C GLU A 772 -39.37 -9.05 18.98
N PRO A 773 -40.25 -9.82 18.32
CA PRO A 773 -39.82 -10.99 17.54
C PRO A 773 -39.02 -10.59 16.30
N LEU A 774 -37.97 -11.35 16.02
CA LEU A 774 -37.10 -11.14 14.85
C LEU A 774 -37.92 -11.15 13.55
N GLN A 775 -37.80 -10.05 12.78
CA GLN A 775 -38.54 -9.87 11.53
C GLN A 775 -37.74 -9.09 10.47
N ILE A 776 -38.03 -9.38 9.21
CA ILE A 776 -37.57 -8.64 8.03
C ILE A 776 -38.82 -8.28 7.24
N ASN A 777 -39.17 -6.99 7.23
CA ASN A 777 -40.26 -6.44 6.43
C ASN A 777 -39.69 -5.44 5.41
N ILE A 778 -40.02 -5.63 4.14
CA ILE A 778 -39.49 -4.88 3.00
C ILE A 778 -40.68 -4.54 2.08
N CYS A 779 -41.06 -3.26 2.04
CA CYS A 779 -42.12 -2.75 1.17
C CYS A 779 -41.52 -2.25 -0.16
N SER A 780 -42.00 -2.78 -1.28
CA SER A 780 -41.58 -2.40 -2.64
C SER A 780 -40.07 -2.34 -2.84
N GLY A 781 -39.33 -3.27 -2.23
CA GLY A 781 -37.87 -3.29 -2.25
C GLY A 781 -37.30 -3.50 -3.65
N ARG A 782 -36.13 -2.91 -3.91
CA ARG A 782 -35.44 -2.98 -5.21
C ARG A 782 -34.01 -3.51 -5.05
N HIS A 783 -33.52 -4.27 -6.03
CA HIS A 783 -32.15 -4.80 -5.99
C HIS A 783 -31.14 -3.66 -6.19
N PRO A 784 -30.28 -3.33 -5.20
CA PRO A 784 -29.45 -2.11 -5.24
C PRO A 784 -28.63 -1.95 -6.53
N VAL A 785 -27.97 -3.03 -6.97
CA VAL A 785 -27.21 -3.03 -8.23
C VAL A 785 -28.07 -2.89 -9.49
N LEU A 786 -29.13 -3.68 -9.60
CA LEU A 786 -29.87 -3.79 -10.85
C LEU A 786 -30.79 -2.59 -11.10
N GLU A 787 -31.21 -1.85 -10.07
CA GLU A 787 -31.92 -0.59 -10.27
C GLU A 787 -31.05 0.48 -10.93
N THR A 788 -29.77 0.62 -10.58
CA THR A 788 -28.89 1.60 -11.24
C THR A 788 -28.72 1.31 -12.73
N ILE A 789 -28.82 0.04 -13.13
CA ILE A 789 -28.65 -0.45 -14.51
C ILE A 789 -29.97 -0.45 -15.30
N LEU A 790 -31.09 -0.86 -14.68
CA LEU A 790 -32.38 -1.08 -15.35
C LEU A 790 -33.40 0.05 -15.11
N GLN A 791 -33.19 0.87 -14.07
CA GLN A 791 -34.00 2.02 -13.69
C GLN A 791 -35.50 1.65 -13.61
N ASP A 792 -36.37 2.37 -14.31
CA ASP A 792 -37.83 2.14 -14.28
C ASP A 792 -38.27 0.75 -14.80
N ASN A 793 -37.36 -0.02 -15.42
CA ASN A 793 -37.64 -1.39 -15.86
C ASN A 793 -37.51 -2.44 -14.74
N PHE A 794 -37.00 -2.07 -13.55
CA PHE A 794 -36.93 -2.98 -12.41
C PHE A 794 -38.27 -3.04 -11.65
N VAL A 795 -38.88 -4.22 -11.60
CA VAL A 795 -40.12 -4.45 -10.84
C VAL A 795 -39.79 -4.64 -9.35
N PRO A 796 -40.29 -3.78 -8.44
CA PRO A 796 -40.06 -3.92 -7.01
C PRO A 796 -40.76 -5.17 -6.44
N ASN A 797 -40.25 -5.68 -5.32
CA ASN A 797 -40.77 -6.90 -4.68
C ASN A 797 -40.91 -6.70 -3.17
N ASP A 798 -42.04 -7.12 -2.62
CA ASP A 798 -42.27 -7.14 -1.17
C ASP A 798 -41.62 -8.36 -0.53
N THR A 799 -41.26 -8.28 0.75
CA THR A 799 -40.80 -9.43 1.56
C THR A 799 -41.25 -9.25 3.00
N ASN A 800 -41.85 -10.29 3.57
CA ASN A 800 -42.26 -10.34 4.98
C ASN A 800 -41.79 -11.68 5.56
N LEU A 801 -40.89 -11.62 6.53
CA LEU A 801 -40.42 -12.77 7.29
C LEU A 801 -40.50 -12.42 8.78
N CYS A 802 -41.04 -13.31 9.60
CA CYS A 802 -41.21 -13.07 11.04
C CYS A 802 -41.14 -14.39 11.82
N ALA A 803 -40.31 -14.43 12.87
CA ALA A 803 -40.04 -15.63 13.66
C ALA A 803 -41.32 -16.29 14.24
N ASP A 804 -42.27 -15.47 14.71
CA ASP A 804 -43.53 -15.92 15.31
C ASP A 804 -44.61 -16.30 14.27
N LYS A 805 -44.32 -16.12 12.96
CA LYS A 805 -45.27 -16.30 11.86
C LYS A 805 -44.58 -17.01 10.68
N GLU A 806 -44.40 -16.30 9.57
CA GLU A 806 -43.81 -16.81 8.33
C GLU A 806 -42.28 -16.68 8.41
N TYR A 807 -41.63 -17.57 9.17
CA TYR A 807 -40.18 -17.56 9.34
C TYR A 807 -39.41 -18.17 8.15
N CYS A 808 -40.12 -18.77 7.18
CA CYS A 808 -39.53 -19.46 6.04
C CYS A 808 -40.39 -19.31 4.77
N GLN A 809 -39.76 -19.01 3.64
CA GLN A 809 -40.42 -18.73 2.36
C GLN A 809 -39.85 -19.64 1.25
N ILE A 810 -40.71 -20.45 0.64
CA ILE A 810 -40.31 -21.42 -0.40
C ILE A 810 -40.49 -20.80 -1.79
N VAL A 811 -39.43 -20.19 -2.33
CA VAL A 811 -39.46 -19.50 -3.63
C VAL A 811 -39.39 -20.51 -4.79
N THR A 812 -40.43 -20.54 -5.63
CA THR A 812 -40.55 -21.44 -6.79
C THR A 812 -40.73 -20.66 -8.10
N GLY A 813 -40.71 -21.34 -9.25
CA GLY A 813 -40.90 -20.74 -10.58
C GLY A 813 -39.83 -21.12 -11.60
N PRO A 814 -39.96 -20.70 -12.87
CA PRO A 814 -39.03 -21.04 -13.94
C PRO A 814 -37.63 -20.46 -13.69
N ASN A 815 -36.61 -21.05 -14.30
CA ASN A 815 -35.30 -20.40 -14.40
C ASN A 815 -35.42 -19.21 -15.35
N MET A 816 -34.64 -18.14 -15.09
CA MET A 816 -34.87 -16.77 -15.60
C MET A 816 -36.08 -16.01 -15.01
N GLY A 817 -36.97 -16.66 -14.24
CA GLY A 817 -38.11 -16.00 -13.58
C GLY A 817 -37.75 -15.23 -12.30
N GLY A 818 -36.72 -14.38 -12.32
CA GLY A 818 -36.36 -13.46 -11.23
C GLY A 818 -35.82 -14.06 -9.90
N LYS A 819 -36.10 -15.34 -9.59
CA LYS A 819 -35.85 -15.98 -8.28
C LYS A 819 -34.51 -15.61 -7.59
N SER A 820 -33.40 -15.75 -8.31
CA SER A 820 -32.05 -15.48 -7.75
C SER A 820 -31.81 -13.99 -7.47
N CYS A 821 -32.41 -13.11 -8.27
CA CYS A 821 -32.39 -11.66 -8.03
C CYS A 821 -33.18 -11.31 -6.77
N TYR A 822 -34.36 -11.89 -6.57
CA TYR A 822 -35.17 -11.68 -5.35
C TYR A 822 -34.40 -12.09 -4.08
N ILE A 823 -33.81 -13.29 -4.06
CA ILE A 823 -33.06 -13.78 -2.90
C ILE A 823 -31.81 -12.90 -2.61
N ARG A 824 -31.06 -12.50 -3.66
CA ARG A 824 -29.94 -11.57 -3.52
C ARG A 824 -30.40 -10.19 -3.02
N GLN A 825 -31.50 -9.66 -3.56
CA GLN A 825 -32.09 -8.39 -3.16
C GLN A 825 -32.39 -8.35 -1.66
N VAL A 826 -33.08 -9.36 -1.11
CA VAL A 826 -33.45 -9.38 0.32
C VAL A 826 -32.20 -9.34 1.21
N ALA A 827 -31.18 -10.15 0.89
CA ALA A 827 -29.91 -10.14 1.62
C ALA A 827 -29.17 -8.79 1.50
N LEU A 828 -29.11 -8.20 0.30
CA LEU A 828 -28.47 -6.90 0.08
C LEU A 828 -29.19 -5.75 0.81
N ILE A 829 -30.53 -5.75 0.85
CA ILE A 829 -31.32 -4.76 1.58
C ILE A 829 -31.13 -4.89 3.11
N ALA A 830 -30.93 -6.11 3.63
CA ALA A 830 -30.58 -6.34 5.03
C ALA A 830 -29.17 -5.81 5.35
N LEU A 831 -28.17 -6.12 4.51
CA LEU A 831 -26.80 -5.61 4.65
C LEU A 831 -26.75 -4.08 4.65
N MET A 832 -27.45 -3.42 3.71
CA MET A 832 -27.46 -1.97 3.62
C MET A 832 -28.08 -1.31 4.87
N ALA A 833 -29.08 -1.92 5.50
CA ALA A 833 -29.75 -1.38 6.69
C ALA A 833 -28.80 -1.16 7.87
N GLN A 834 -27.80 -2.04 8.01
CA GLN A 834 -26.79 -2.01 9.08
C GLN A 834 -25.70 -0.94 8.88
N HIS A 835 -25.81 -0.14 7.80
CA HIS A 835 -24.90 0.95 7.46
C HIS A 835 -25.60 2.27 7.15
N CYS A 836 -26.70 2.21 6.41
CA CYS A 836 -27.27 3.31 5.65
C CYS A 836 -28.79 3.13 5.51
N GLN A 837 -29.44 4.09 4.87
CA GLN A 837 -30.84 3.98 4.47
C GLN A 837 -31.03 2.92 3.35
N GLN A 838 -32.17 2.23 3.35
CA GLN A 838 -32.51 1.14 2.43
C GLN A 838 -33.16 1.66 1.16
N ASN A 839 -33.12 0.87 0.08
CA ASN A 839 -33.76 1.19 -1.20
C ASN A 839 -35.17 0.56 -1.30
N CYS A 840 -36.13 1.18 -0.62
CA CYS A 840 -37.51 0.73 -0.39
C CYS A 840 -38.44 1.94 -0.27
N MET A 841 -39.73 1.78 -0.53
CA MET A 841 -40.73 2.77 -0.07
C MET A 841 -41.25 2.39 1.33
N CYS A 842 -41.81 3.36 2.05
CA CYS A 842 -42.40 3.16 3.38
C CYS A 842 -43.65 2.25 3.32
#